data_AF-A0A139IHL7-F1
#
_entry.id   AF-A0A139IHL7-F1
#
_cell.length_a   1.000
_cell.length_b   1.000
_cell.length_c   1.000
_cell.angle_alpha   90.00
_cell.angle_beta   90.00
_cell.angle_gamma   90.00
#
_symmetry.space_group_name_H-M   'P 1'
#
loop_
_entity.id
_entity.type
_entity.pdbx_description
1 polymer ?
#
loop_
_entity_poly.entity_id
_entity_poly.type
_entity_poly.pdbx_seq_one_letter_code
_entity_poly.pdbx_strand_id
1 'polypeptide(L)'
;MQVVWMSLVPNPNLSEDIDILRWHLNSWPSSLGAPASILIAVKMSAANCPNGSRLNQVYTQVVSTMMQRPLATPIDSSVLEELGTEISKQIQTLSGYLRAERRNQPSFERDTPSHVLPTDAPAEVKLARELLMHHAVRLSQLASGPSEYLWRTVIGCQYAECLKWLNHFKIFELVPLDGEIAYSELSEQAHVLEDRLKTIARMAMTSGLFAEPRSGYMAHSATSAALQSNRDLKVQMNWYTKLLMPPLASTAAAHDKWATSTAPNKTPFNLAFQTDLSLFDYISRTAEMQASFGQLMEALTRDPKNSLDHLANSFEWANLGKATVVDIGGNAGHVSISLASRFPQLNFVVQDQAQVAAEGEQQVRSGNLGARIADRIRFQSHDFFTEQPVKSADVYLLRQICHNWNSDDCVRILSQIVPAMGPNSHVLVAEFILPTPGDMLSVNERFFRLYDINMMVLFNAMERDLAAREGSFQQADRRLKALSLHSQAPSLRKRAMGYSEIICQICGVSFNIARLSSRQECEDGVNAAYSYHSSEQFIDADWYICRGNSGCRAYNSQTGEYKSHWRKKNASSQNDSNNDTAGLATDAEADLEFSSGDEKYEYVITGTDRSTELEHIAGPNCTYNAYSGHYISAEEMRGCRTYQCLIRKPAEWTPAEDDEAFEHSSQFFLSGISDDMDARDMGFRNRLQPHRHNSENIRHGPDTCFFGLEHAEYASMPFHPWCLEVFKRASYVRSGKFDHEGLIGWWQHDGDFDTWHSFPRADDVAARQQQWWEHKRGTEHLAANPLFMPGLPPILRSVVLPSVQDVPLSPGVFSLPSNARLEPSPEDSFGKLPQELILIILSSLPSNDLANLRLTSRAFRQLPGSVFQDLVWREMPWLWEAWADDSTNFYSIWTARRHDQGTATTRTAGDEEDGIPREKMPVPNQLPQHGTDWFKLFCSLNRAIKSGELKGAQNRLRIWTDCQEALRRIEQYREQGEIPVRNHKALLETRLAEHRKRRDEAAARRMAERQAQS
;
A
#
# COMPACT_ATOMS: atom_id res chain seq x y z
N MET A 1 43.57 4.61 11.65
CA MET A 1 44.44 5.82 11.55
C MET A 1 45.81 5.63 12.21
N GLN A 2 45.92 5.15 13.46
CA GLN A 2 47.23 4.93 14.11
C GLN A 2 48.13 3.86 13.44
N VAL A 3 47.54 2.84 12.79
CA VAL A 3 48.30 1.79 12.08
C VAL A 3 48.95 2.30 10.79
N VAL A 4 48.36 3.31 10.13
CA VAL A 4 48.88 3.87 8.86
C VAL A 4 50.07 4.80 9.11
N TRP A 5 50.15 5.41 10.29
CA TRP A 5 51.22 6.36 10.62
C TRP A 5 52.53 5.67 11.00
N MET A 6 52.49 4.43 11.51
CA MET A 6 53.69 3.68 11.90
C MET A 6 54.46 3.05 10.74
N SER A 7 53.86 2.93 9.55
CA SER A 7 54.50 2.31 8.38
C SER A 7 55.28 3.28 7.48
N LEU A 8 55.25 4.59 7.76
CA LEU A 8 55.87 5.63 6.94
C LEU A 8 57.22 6.14 7.50
N VAL A 9 58.06 5.22 7.98
CA VAL A 9 59.47 5.47 8.28
C VAL A 9 60.29 4.92 7.10
N PRO A 10 61.30 5.66 6.58
CA PRO A 10 61.75 5.50 5.20
C PRO A 10 62.46 4.16 4.98
N ASN A 11 61.79 3.25 4.25
CA ASN A 11 62.36 2.00 3.77
C ASN A 11 62.75 2.16 2.28
N PRO A 12 64.00 1.86 1.87
CA PRO A 12 64.48 2.09 0.51
C PRO A 12 63.97 1.11 -0.57
N ASN A 13 63.13 0.13 -0.24
CA ASN A 13 62.55 -0.83 -1.20
C ASN A 13 61.09 -0.50 -1.54
N LEU A 14 60.91 0.40 -2.50
CA LEU A 14 59.63 1.04 -2.86
C LEU A 14 58.63 0.19 -3.67
N SER A 15 58.84 -1.13 -3.85
CA SER A 15 57.92 -1.97 -4.64
C SER A 15 56.78 -2.57 -3.82
N GLU A 16 57.00 -2.89 -2.54
CA GLU A 16 55.96 -3.50 -1.69
C GLU A 16 54.98 -2.45 -1.13
N ASP A 17 55.40 -1.21 -0.91
CA ASP A 17 54.55 -0.13 -0.38
C ASP A 17 53.49 0.38 -1.39
N ILE A 18 53.72 0.21 -2.70
CA ILE A 18 52.77 0.60 -3.75
C ILE A 18 51.57 -0.35 -3.79
N ASP A 19 51.79 -1.63 -3.53
CA ASP A 19 50.70 -2.62 -3.53
C ASP A 19 49.87 -2.54 -2.24
N ILE A 20 50.49 -2.14 -1.11
CA ILE A 20 49.78 -1.82 0.13
C ILE A 20 48.88 -0.57 -0.03
N LEU A 21 49.37 0.47 -0.70
CA LEU A 21 48.57 1.66 -1.04
C LEU A 21 47.42 1.35 -2.01
N ARG A 22 47.66 0.50 -3.02
CA ARG A 22 46.60 0.03 -3.94
C ARG A 22 45.56 -0.82 -3.23
N TRP A 23 45.98 -1.69 -2.32
CA TRP A 23 45.07 -2.52 -1.53
C TRP A 23 44.17 -1.63 -0.64
N HIS A 24 44.75 -0.68 0.10
CA HIS A 24 43.96 0.25 0.93
C HIS A 24 43.03 1.18 0.13
N LEU A 25 43.41 1.60 -1.08
CA LEU A 25 42.56 2.40 -1.97
C LEU A 25 41.41 1.58 -2.58
N ASN A 26 41.65 0.31 -2.88
CA ASN A 26 40.65 -0.60 -3.44
C ASN A 26 39.70 -1.17 -2.37
N SER A 27 40.07 -1.13 -1.09
CA SER A 27 39.24 -1.57 0.04
C SER A 27 38.45 -0.45 0.72
N TRP A 28 38.45 0.77 0.16
CA TRP A 28 37.73 1.92 0.74
C TRP A 28 36.25 1.94 0.30
N PRO A 29 35.26 2.07 1.22
CA PRO A 29 33.85 2.11 0.85
C PRO A 29 33.49 3.29 -0.05
N SER A 30 32.71 3.05 -1.11
CA SER A 30 32.34 4.01 -2.16
C SER A 30 31.41 5.14 -1.69
N SER A 31 30.81 5.05 -0.50
CA SER A 31 29.87 6.04 0.06
C SER A 31 30.51 7.17 0.86
N LEU A 32 31.80 7.07 1.22
CA LEU A 32 32.53 8.08 2.00
C LEU A 32 33.66 8.63 1.13
N GLY A 33 33.46 9.80 0.53
CA GLY A 33 34.49 10.48 -0.27
C GLY A 33 35.83 10.52 0.45
N ALA A 34 36.92 10.18 -0.25
CA ALA A 34 38.24 10.05 0.36
C ALA A 34 38.67 11.37 1.03
N PRO A 35 39.19 11.36 2.27
CA PRO A 35 39.52 12.59 2.98
C PRO A 35 40.71 13.30 2.32
N ALA A 36 40.59 14.62 2.15
CA ALA A 36 41.59 15.49 1.52
C ALA A 36 43.02 15.33 2.09
N SER A 37 43.16 14.82 3.31
CA SER A 37 44.43 14.52 3.97
C SER A 37 45.27 13.45 3.26
N ILE A 38 44.67 12.49 2.55
CA ILE A 38 45.39 11.45 1.81
C ILE A 38 45.94 11.98 0.49
N LEU A 39 45.15 12.83 -0.19
CA LEU A 39 45.58 13.53 -1.40
C LEU A 39 46.73 14.52 -1.13
N ILE A 40 46.74 15.15 0.05
CA ILE A 40 47.83 16.03 0.49
C ILE A 40 49.10 15.22 0.79
N ALA A 41 49.00 14.06 1.44
CA ALA A 41 50.14 13.21 1.75
C ALA A 41 50.84 12.64 0.48
N VAL A 42 50.07 12.22 -0.52
CA VAL A 42 50.60 11.75 -1.81
C VAL A 42 51.31 12.87 -2.59
N LYS A 43 50.76 14.10 -2.54
CA LYS A 43 51.33 15.27 -3.21
C LYS A 43 52.64 15.74 -2.55
N MET A 44 52.76 15.62 -1.22
CA MET A 44 53.98 15.97 -0.49
C MET A 44 55.10 14.93 -0.69
N SER A 45 54.79 13.63 -0.80
CA SER A 45 55.79 12.60 -1.11
C SER A 45 56.29 12.62 -2.55
N ALA A 46 55.46 13.07 -3.51
CA ALA A 46 55.86 13.21 -4.91
C ALA A 46 56.84 14.37 -5.17
N ALA A 47 56.82 15.40 -4.32
CA ALA A 47 57.69 16.58 -4.46
C ALA A 47 59.15 16.34 -4.04
N ASN A 48 59.44 15.29 -3.26
CA ASN A 48 60.75 15.04 -2.65
C ASN A 48 61.48 13.78 -3.17
N CYS A 49 61.03 13.17 -4.28
CA CYS A 49 61.59 11.91 -4.79
C CYS A 49 62.33 12.09 -6.14
N PRO A 50 63.54 11.53 -6.34
CA PRO A 50 64.32 11.67 -7.58
C PRO A 50 63.64 11.09 -8.84
N ASN A 51 62.63 10.24 -8.67
CA ASN A 51 61.84 9.60 -9.75
C ASN A 51 60.40 10.14 -9.82
N GLY A 52 60.22 11.45 -9.62
CA GLY A 52 58.92 12.13 -9.53
C GLY A 52 57.98 11.96 -10.74
N SER A 53 58.45 11.48 -11.89
CA SER A 53 57.63 11.29 -13.10
C SER A 53 56.61 10.14 -12.98
N ARG A 54 56.95 9.03 -12.31
CA ARG A 54 56.03 7.88 -12.13
C ARG A 54 54.95 8.14 -11.08
N LEU A 55 55.28 8.84 -9.99
CA LEU A 55 54.32 9.22 -8.95
C LEU A 55 53.37 10.33 -9.44
N ASN A 56 53.85 11.28 -10.25
CA ASN A 56 52.97 12.24 -10.92
C ASN A 56 52.05 11.57 -11.95
N GLN A 57 52.50 10.51 -12.65
CA GLN A 57 51.62 9.73 -13.51
C GLN A 57 50.51 9.05 -12.72
N VAL A 58 50.80 8.42 -11.58
CA VAL A 58 49.77 7.80 -10.71
C VAL A 58 48.84 8.87 -10.12
N TYR A 59 49.35 10.01 -9.67
CA TYR A 59 48.53 11.12 -9.18
C TYR A 59 47.62 11.68 -10.27
N THR A 60 48.15 11.92 -11.47
CA THR A 60 47.40 12.44 -12.63
C THR A 60 46.36 11.42 -13.10
N GLN A 61 46.69 10.13 -13.05
CA GLN A 61 45.78 9.06 -13.46
C GLN A 61 44.67 8.88 -12.42
N VAL A 62 44.95 8.94 -11.12
CA VAL A 62 43.93 8.90 -10.05
C VAL A 62 43.03 10.14 -10.09
N VAL A 63 43.58 11.35 -10.28
CA VAL A 63 42.79 12.58 -10.42
C VAL A 63 41.97 12.58 -11.71
N SER A 64 42.53 12.09 -12.82
CA SER A 64 41.80 11.92 -14.09
C SER A 64 40.69 10.88 -13.96
N THR A 65 40.92 9.75 -13.27
CA THR A 65 39.89 8.74 -13.01
C THR A 65 38.83 9.23 -12.02
N MET A 66 39.18 10.11 -11.08
CA MET A 66 38.21 10.76 -10.20
C MET A 66 37.40 11.86 -10.91
N MET A 67 38.01 12.61 -11.83
CA MET A 67 37.33 13.65 -12.62
C MET A 67 36.57 13.10 -13.84
N GLN A 68 36.86 11.86 -14.26
CA GLN A 68 36.13 11.14 -15.32
C GLN A 68 35.10 10.14 -14.77
N ARG A 69 34.93 10.04 -13.45
CA ARG A 69 33.72 9.41 -12.91
C ARG A 69 32.53 10.26 -13.36
N PRO A 70 31.43 9.65 -13.82
CA PRO A 70 30.18 10.38 -13.90
C PRO A 70 29.96 10.96 -12.50
N LEU A 71 29.75 12.28 -12.40
CA LEU A 71 28.86 12.77 -11.35
C LEU A 71 27.68 11.83 -11.36
N ALA A 72 27.29 11.32 -10.19
CA ALA A 72 26.12 10.46 -10.04
C ALA A 72 25.09 10.87 -11.08
N THR A 73 24.70 9.93 -11.95
CA THR A 73 23.61 10.16 -12.91
C THR A 73 22.55 10.96 -12.17
N PRO A 74 22.15 12.15 -12.68
CA PRO A 74 21.13 12.94 -12.01
C PRO A 74 20.00 11.98 -11.68
N ILE A 75 19.63 11.91 -10.41
CA ILE A 75 18.36 11.29 -10.05
C ILE A 75 17.35 12.08 -10.89
N ASP A 76 16.76 11.44 -11.88
CA ASP A 76 16.03 12.10 -12.98
C ASP A 76 14.71 12.76 -12.50
N SER A 77 14.49 12.81 -11.19
CA SER A 77 13.62 13.76 -10.49
C SER A 77 14.18 14.00 -9.08
N SER A 78 14.43 15.25 -8.71
CA SER A 78 14.74 15.57 -7.31
C SER A 78 13.49 15.35 -6.46
N VAL A 79 13.57 14.62 -5.34
CA VAL A 79 12.45 14.48 -4.39
C VAL A 79 11.87 15.85 -3.97
N LEU A 80 12.71 16.91 -3.96
CA LEU A 80 12.25 18.28 -3.72
C LEU A 80 11.38 18.82 -4.86
N GLU A 81 11.70 18.50 -6.12
CA GLU A 81 10.93 18.88 -7.31
C GLU A 81 9.60 18.12 -7.38
N GLU A 82 9.59 16.84 -7.01
CA GLU A 82 8.37 16.04 -6.88
C GLU A 82 7.45 16.62 -5.81
N LEU A 83 7.97 16.92 -4.62
CA LEU A 83 7.21 17.57 -3.55
C LEU A 83 6.72 18.97 -3.97
N GLY A 84 7.54 19.74 -4.70
CA GLY A 84 7.14 21.03 -5.25
C GLY A 84 5.99 20.93 -6.25
N THR A 85 6.01 19.90 -7.10
CA THR A 85 4.95 19.60 -8.07
C THR A 85 3.66 19.20 -7.35
N GLU A 86 3.74 18.31 -6.37
CA GLU A 86 2.56 17.85 -5.62
C GLU A 86 1.96 18.97 -4.77
N ILE A 87 2.78 19.79 -4.11
CA ILE A 87 2.32 21.01 -3.41
C ILE A 87 1.55 21.92 -4.36
N SER A 88 2.10 22.17 -5.56
CA SER A 88 1.47 23.04 -6.56
C SER A 88 0.11 22.51 -6.99
N LYS A 89 0.01 21.20 -7.24
CA LYS A 89 -1.25 20.52 -7.57
C LYS A 89 -2.29 20.65 -6.45
N GLN A 90 -1.90 20.40 -5.20
CA GLN A 90 -2.84 20.50 -4.07
C GLN A 90 -3.29 21.95 -3.79
N ILE A 91 -2.41 22.93 -4.02
CA ILE A 91 -2.77 24.36 -3.99
C ILE A 91 -3.83 24.68 -5.04
N GLN A 92 -3.70 24.15 -6.26
CA GLN A 92 -4.67 24.38 -7.33
C GLN A 92 -6.06 23.84 -6.97
N THR A 93 -6.13 22.61 -6.42
CA THR A 93 -7.39 22.02 -5.95
C THR A 93 -8.02 22.86 -4.83
N LEU A 94 -7.25 23.19 -3.79
CA LEU A 94 -7.75 23.93 -2.64
C LEU A 94 -8.16 25.36 -3.00
N SER A 95 -7.28 26.12 -3.67
CA SER A 95 -7.55 27.51 -4.04
C SER A 95 -8.65 27.59 -5.10
N GLY A 96 -8.71 26.63 -6.03
CA GLY A 96 -9.76 26.49 -7.03
C GLY A 96 -11.15 26.32 -6.40
N TYR A 97 -11.28 25.43 -5.42
CA TYR A 97 -12.52 25.26 -4.66
C TYR A 97 -12.93 26.55 -3.93
N LEU A 98 -12.00 27.18 -3.19
CA LEU A 98 -12.30 28.41 -2.45
C LEU A 98 -12.75 29.55 -3.38
N ARG A 99 -12.17 29.65 -4.58
CA ARG A 99 -12.61 30.63 -5.59
C ARG A 99 -14.00 30.30 -6.14
N ALA A 100 -14.26 29.04 -6.47
CA ALA A 100 -15.54 28.59 -7.00
C ALA A 100 -16.69 28.88 -6.01
N GLU A 101 -16.46 28.62 -4.73
CA GLU A 101 -17.40 28.86 -3.63
C GLU A 101 -17.43 30.32 -3.13
N ARG A 102 -16.67 31.22 -3.77
CA ARG A 102 -16.53 32.65 -3.38
C ARG A 102 -16.14 32.84 -1.90
N ARG A 103 -15.26 31.98 -1.40
CA ARG A 103 -14.74 32.02 -0.04
C ARG A 103 -13.41 32.76 0.03
N ASN A 104 -13.14 33.38 1.17
CA ASN A 104 -11.87 34.07 1.44
C ASN A 104 -10.70 33.07 1.38
N GLN A 105 -9.60 33.48 0.74
CA GLN A 105 -8.37 32.71 0.75
C GLN A 105 -7.69 32.81 2.13
N PRO A 106 -7.00 31.75 2.59
CA PRO A 106 -6.21 31.84 3.81
C PRO A 106 -5.08 32.86 3.65
N SER A 107 -4.82 33.63 4.69
CA SER A 107 -3.78 34.66 4.73
C SER A 107 -3.21 34.80 6.15
N PHE A 108 -2.15 35.58 6.32
CA PHE A 108 -1.61 35.93 7.64
C PHE A 108 -2.34 37.12 8.28
N GLU A 109 -3.25 37.74 7.53
CA GLU A 109 -4.04 38.89 7.97
C GLU A 109 -5.02 38.49 9.05
N ARG A 110 -5.23 39.39 10.01
CA ARG A 110 -6.08 39.18 11.19
C ARG A 110 -7.47 38.64 10.85
N ASP A 111 -8.08 39.15 9.78
CA ASP A 111 -9.48 38.86 9.40
C ASP A 111 -9.61 37.55 8.60
N THR A 112 -8.56 36.74 8.51
CA THR A 112 -8.62 35.43 7.85
C THR A 112 -9.56 34.47 8.60
N PRO A 113 -10.34 33.61 7.91
CA PRO A 113 -11.19 32.63 8.58
C PRO A 113 -10.39 31.66 9.46
N SER A 114 -10.88 31.36 10.67
CA SER A 114 -10.24 30.41 11.59
C SER A 114 -10.19 28.97 11.04
N HIS A 115 -11.12 28.61 10.17
CA HIS A 115 -11.15 27.35 9.45
C HIS A 115 -11.04 27.61 7.95
N VAL A 116 -10.04 27.00 7.32
CA VAL A 116 -9.79 27.14 5.87
C VAL A 116 -10.91 26.51 5.04
N LEU A 117 -11.48 25.40 5.52
CA LEU A 117 -12.54 24.67 4.84
C LEU A 117 -13.76 24.54 5.77
N PRO A 118 -14.99 24.67 5.25
CA PRO A 118 -16.18 24.37 6.02
C PRO A 118 -16.31 22.85 6.27
N THR A 119 -17.09 22.47 7.28
CA THR A 119 -17.26 21.06 7.68
C THR A 119 -17.89 20.19 6.59
N ASP A 120 -18.69 20.78 5.70
CA ASP A 120 -19.35 20.14 4.57
C ASP A 120 -18.50 20.13 3.28
N ALA A 121 -17.26 20.64 3.31
CA ALA A 121 -16.40 20.64 2.13
C ALA A 121 -16.21 19.22 1.55
N PRO A 122 -16.09 19.09 0.20
CA PRO A 122 -15.88 17.79 -0.44
C PRO A 122 -14.64 17.06 0.11
N ALA A 123 -14.73 15.73 0.21
CA ALA A 123 -13.65 14.89 0.75
C ALA A 123 -12.33 15.08 -0.01
N GLU A 124 -12.38 15.26 -1.33
CA GLU A 124 -11.21 15.54 -2.17
C GLU A 124 -10.50 16.85 -1.77
N VAL A 125 -11.26 17.90 -1.47
CA VAL A 125 -10.69 19.21 -1.09
C VAL A 125 -10.09 19.15 0.32
N LYS A 126 -10.74 18.44 1.24
CA LYS A 126 -10.20 18.16 2.58
C LYS A 126 -8.88 17.38 2.49
N LEU A 127 -8.84 16.33 1.67
CA LEU A 127 -7.63 15.56 1.40
C LEU A 127 -6.54 16.41 0.76
N ALA A 128 -6.86 17.26 -0.21
CA ALA A 128 -5.91 18.17 -0.84
C ALA A 128 -5.23 19.09 0.18
N ARG A 129 -6.01 19.64 1.13
CA ARG A 129 -5.47 20.44 2.24
C ARG A 129 -4.53 19.62 3.13
N GLU A 130 -4.86 18.38 3.43
CA GLU A 130 -4.02 17.51 4.27
C GLU A 130 -2.71 17.11 3.59
N LEU A 131 -2.77 16.73 2.31
CA LEU A 131 -1.59 16.45 1.49
C LEU A 131 -0.70 17.70 1.35
N LEU A 132 -1.29 18.87 1.13
CA LEU A 132 -0.55 20.13 1.08
C LEU A 132 0.26 20.36 2.37
N MET A 133 -0.36 20.19 3.54
CA MET A 133 0.35 20.32 4.83
C MET A 133 1.43 19.25 4.99
N HIS A 134 1.15 18.00 4.62
CA HIS A 134 2.10 16.89 4.70
C HIS A 134 3.35 17.13 3.84
N HIS A 135 3.16 17.46 2.55
CA HIS A 135 4.27 17.72 1.64
C HIS A 135 5.05 18.99 2.02
N ALA A 136 4.39 20.04 2.48
CA ALA A 136 5.08 21.26 2.93
C ALA A 136 6.02 21.00 4.11
N VAL A 137 5.61 20.16 5.07
CA VAL A 137 6.46 19.76 6.20
C VAL A 137 7.66 18.94 5.71
N ARG A 138 7.44 17.97 4.82
CA ARG A 138 8.53 17.14 4.26
C ARG A 138 9.51 17.96 3.42
N LEU A 139 9.00 18.89 2.60
CA LEU A 139 9.82 19.79 1.81
C LEU A 139 10.71 20.65 2.73
N SER A 140 10.14 21.22 3.79
CA SER A 140 10.89 21.99 4.79
C SER A 140 11.96 21.13 5.49
N GLN A 141 11.63 19.89 5.86
CA GLN A 141 12.57 18.95 6.47
C GLN A 141 13.75 18.63 5.55
N LEU A 142 13.47 18.26 4.30
CA LEU A 142 14.49 17.91 3.32
C LEU A 142 15.34 19.11 2.92
N ALA A 143 14.73 20.28 2.76
CA ALA A 143 15.45 21.51 2.42
C ALA A 143 16.39 21.98 3.55
N SER A 144 16.00 21.80 4.82
CA SER A 144 16.85 22.15 5.97
C SER A 144 17.99 21.13 6.14
N GLY A 145 17.77 19.87 5.75
CA GLY A 145 18.65 18.77 6.09
C GLY A 145 18.61 18.44 7.60
N PRO A 146 19.19 17.30 8.02
CA PRO A 146 19.06 16.79 9.38
C PRO A 146 19.68 17.72 10.44
N SER A 147 20.83 18.33 10.16
CA SER A 147 21.54 19.17 11.13
C SER A 147 20.79 20.45 11.49
N GLU A 148 20.21 21.14 10.50
CA GLU A 148 19.42 22.35 10.75
C GLU A 148 18.03 22.00 11.28
N TYR A 149 17.44 20.89 10.82
CA TYR A 149 16.13 20.45 11.30
C TYR A 149 16.11 20.13 12.80
N LEU A 150 17.21 19.61 13.38
CA LEU A 150 17.32 19.42 14.83
C LEU A 150 17.14 20.72 15.61
N TRP A 151 17.69 21.84 15.11
CA TRP A 151 17.49 23.15 15.73
C TRP A 151 16.03 23.60 15.66
N ARG A 152 15.29 23.21 14.62
CA ARG A 152 13.85 23.48 14.53
C ARG A 152 13.05 22.83 15.66
N THR A 153 13.45 21.63 16.11
CA THR A 153 12.82 20.97 17.27
C THR A 153 13.07 21.77 18.56
N VAL A 154 14.30 22.26 18.76
CA VAL A 154 14.64 23.10 19.93
C VAL A 154 13.87 24.42 19.90
N ILE A 155 13.76 25.05 18.72
CA ILE A 155 12.95 26.25 18.50
C ILE A 155 11.47 25.98 18.86
N GLY A 156 10.95 24.80 18.54
CA GLY A 156 9.60 24.38 18.93
C GLY A 156 9.34 24.44 20.44
N CYS A 157 10.31 24.03 21.26
CA CYS A 157 10.22 24.16 22.72
C CYS A 157 10.15 25.64 23.16
N GLN A 158 10.88 26.52 22.49
CA GLN A 158 10.85 27.95 22.78
C GLN A 158 9.51 28.59 22.40
N TYR A 159 8.88 28.14 21.30
CA TYR A 159 7.53 28.59 20.94
C TYR A 159 6.49 28.22 21.99
N ALA A 160 6.55 26.99 22.50
CA ALA A 160 5.67 26.55 23.58
C ALA A 160 5.85 27.43 24.84
N GLU A 161 7.09 27.77 25.19
CA GLU A 161 7.34 28.64 26.34
C GLU A 161 6.91 30.09 26.13
N CYS A 162 7.12 30.64 24.93
CA CYS A 162 6.62 31.97 24.60
C CYS A 162 5.09 32.01 24.72
N LEU A 163 4.39 31.00 24.20
CA LEU A 163 2.94 30.89 24.32
C LEU A 163 2.49 30.84 25.79
N LYS A 164 3.16 30.04 26.62
CA LYS A 164 2.88 29.95 28.06
C LYS A 164 3.06 31.31 28.75
N TRP A 165 4.16 32.01 28.46
CA TRP A 165 4.45 33.32 29.03
C TRP A 165 3.44 34.38 28.60
N LEU A 166 3.15 34.47 27.31
CA LEU A 166 2.18 35.42 26.75
C LEU A 166 0.78 35.22 27.33
N ASN A 167 0.38 33.96 27.53
CA ASN A 167 -0.89 33.62 28.16
C ASN A 167 -0.90 33.95 29.67
N HIS A 168 0.20 33.69 30.39
CA HIS A 168 0.32 33.99 31.83
C HIS A 168 0.18 35.49 32.12
N PHE A 169 0.85 36.34 31.32
CA PHE A 169 0.82 37.80 31.46
C PHE A 169 -0.33 38.47 30.69
N LYS A 170 -1.31 37.69 30.21
CA LYS A 170 -2.53 38.18 29.57
C LYS A 170 -2.28 39.06 28.34
N ILE A 171 -1.18 38.83 27.63
CA ILE A 171 -0.77 39.65 26.49
C ILE A 171 -1.80 39.57 25.35
N PHE A 172 -2.41 38.39 25.15
CA PHE A 172 -3.50 38.23 24.18
C PHE A 172 -4.74 39.08 24.49
N GLU A 173 -5.00 39.40 25.77
CA GLU A 173 -6.10 40.29 26.14
C GLU A 173 -5.74 41.77 26.09
N LEU A 174 -4.49 42.10 26.40
CA LEU A 174 -4.03 43.49 26.51
C LEU A 174 -3.74 44.13 25.14
N VAL A 175 -3.38 43.33 24.13
CA VAL A 175 -3.27 43.82 22.76
C VAL A 175 -4.68 44.05 22.20
N PRO A 176 -4.99 45.24 21.65
CA PRO A 176 -6.31 45.50 21.07
C PRO A 176 -6.54 44.61 19.84
N LEU A 177 -7.75 44.01 19.74
CA LEU A 177 -8.17 43.25 18.55
C LEU A 177 -8.13 44.11 17.28
N ASP A 178 -8.55 45.36 17.40
CA ASP A 178 -8.52 46.38 16.35
C ASP A 178 -7.44 47.43 16.62
N GLY A 179 -6.28 47.28 15.98
CA GLY A 179 -5.19 48.24 16.02
C GLY A 179 -3.88 47.67 16.55
N GLU A 180 -3.05 48.56 17.09
CA GLU A 180 -1.72 48.27 17.59
C GLU A 180 -1.52 49.00 18.93
N ILE A 181 -0.62 48.48 19.77
CA ILE A 181 -0.26 49.06 21.07
C ILE A 181 1.25 49.23 21.18
N ALA A 182 1.70 50.33 21.78
CA ALA A 182 3.12 50.56 22.02
C ALA A 182 3.67 49.54 23.04
N TYR A 183 4.90 49.04 22.83
CA TYR A 183 5.52 48.11 23.78
C TYR A 183 5.62 48.69 25.19
N SER A 184 5.92 49.98 25.33
CA SER A 184 6.01 50.65 26.64
C SER A 184 4.68 50.60 27.40
N GLU A 185 3.58 50.89 26.71
CA GLU A 185 2.23 50.86 27.29
C GLU A 185 1.82 49.43 27.64
N LEU A 186 2.03 48.47 26.74
CA LEU A 186 1.74 47.06 26.98
C LEU A 186 2.57 46.49 28.14
N SER A 187 3.83 46.93 28.26
CA SER A 187 4.74 46.55 29.34
C SER A 187 4.24 47.03 30.71
N GLU A 188 3.74 48.28 30.78
CA GLU A 188 3.15 48.84 31.98
C GLU A 188 1.87 48.11 32.39
N GLN A 189 0.97 47.85 31.42
CA GLN A 189 -0.29 47.14 31.65
C GLN A 189 -0.09 45.68 32.08
N ALA A 190 0.90 44.98 31.49
CA ALA A 190 1.20 43.60 31.81
C ALA A 190 2.11 43.43 33.05
N HIS A 191 2.63 44.53 33.60
CA HIS A 191 3.58 44.54 34.71
C HIS A 191 4.85 43.71 34.45
N VAL A 192 5.41 43.85 33.24
CA VAL A 192 6.63 43.18 32.80
C VAL A 192 7.68 44.20 32.36
N LEU A 193 8.92 43.78 32.13
CA LEU A 193 9.95 44.65 31.56
C LEU A 193 9.80 44.71 30.04
N GLU A 194 9.90 45.90 29.46
CA GLU A 194 9.67 46.14 28.03
C GLU A 194 10.61 45.29 27.16
N ASP A 195 11.89 45.19 27.54
CA ASP A 195 12.89 44.39 26.83
C ASP A 195 12.57 42.88 26.84
N ARG A 196 11.96 42.39 27.93
CA ARG A 196 11.53 40.99 28.06
C ARG A 196 10.31 40.72 27.18
N LEU A 197 9.34 41.62 27.21
CA LEU A 197 8.17 41.57 26.33
C LEU A 197 8.60 41.56 24.86
N LYS A 198 9.51 42.46 24.44
CA LYS A 198 10.05 42.49 23.07
C LYS A 198 10.73 41.19 22.68
N THR A 199 11.56 40.63 23.57
CA THR A 199 12.28 39.37 23.29
C THR A 199 11.31 38.21 23.06
N ILE A 200 10.33 38.06 23.94
CA ILE A 200 9.36 36.95 23.87
C ILE A 200 8.40 37.13 22.71
N ALA A 201 7.88 38.34 22.52
CA ALA A 201 6.95 38.61 21.44
C ALA A 201 7.60 38.44 20.07
N ARG A 202 8.82 38.94 19.86
CA ARG A 202 9.52 38.77 18.58
C ARG A 202 9.87 37.31 18.29
N MET A 203 10.13 36.49 19.30
CA MET A 203 10.25 35.04 19.12
C MET A 203 8.90 34.40 18.75
N ALA A 204 7.81 34.80 19.40
CA ALA A 204 6.47 34.30 19.07
C ALA A 204 6.03 34.69 17.63
N MET A 205 6.40 35.89 17.18
CA MET A 205 6.12 36.38 15.82
C MET A 205 6.73 35.49 14.73
N THR A 206 7.87 34.84 14.95
CA THR A 206 8.45 33.91 13.96
C THR A 206 7.65 32.60 13.82
N SER A 207 6.72 32.34 14.74
CA SER A 207 5.75 31.24 14.64
C SER A 207 4.37 31.67 14.12
N GLY A 208 4.22 32.95 13.79
CA GLY A 208 2.96 33.55 13.32
C GLY A 208 2.05 34.08 14.42
N LEU A 209 2.53 34.20 15.67
CA LEU A 209 1.80 34.82 16.78
C LEU A 209 2.16 36.31 16.91
N PHE A 210 1.16 37.19 16.80
CA PHE A 210 1.32 38.64 16.78
C PHE A 210 2.14 39.15 15.57
N ALA A 211 2.21 40.47 15.42
CA ALA A 211 3.03 41.17 14.44
C ALA A 211 3.55 42.50 15.00
N GLU A 212 4.65 43.01 14.45
CA GLU A 212 5.18 44.36 14.72
C GLU A 212 5.01 45.22 13.46
N PRO A 213 3.79 45.78 13.19
CA PRO A 213 3.48 46.51 11.95
C PRO A 213 4.36 47.75 11.75
N ARG A 214 4.74 48.42 12.84
CA ARG A 214 5.79 49.44 12.86
C ARG A 214 6.66 49.28 14.09
N SER A 215 7.91 49.73 13.98
CA SER A 215 8.89 49.59 15.06
C SER A 215 8.34 50.16 16.37
N GLY A 216 8.34 49.33 17.41
CA GLY A 216 7.87 49.73 18.74
C GLY A 216 6.38 49.48 19.02
N TYR A 217 5.61 48.95 18.06
CA TYR A 217 4.17 48.71 18.21
C TYR A 217 3.81 47.26 17.88
N MET A 218 3.02 46.62 18.74
CA MET A 218 2.54 45.25 18.56
C MET A 218 1.07 45.24 18.14
N ALA A 219 0.72 44.34 17.22
CA ALA A 219 -0.65 44.06 16.81
C ALA A 219 -0.91 42.56 16.75
N HIS A 220 -2.18 42.17 16.68
CA HIS A 220 -2.54 40.78 16.45
C HIS A 220 -2.26 40.34 15.00
N SER A 221 -1.71 39.13 14.85
CA SER A 221 -1.81 38.31 13.64
C SER A 221 -3.13 37.53 13.60
N ALA A 222 -3.43 36.89 12.46
CA ALA A 222 -4.51 35.90 12.32
C ALA A 222 -4.61 34.92 13.50
N THR A 223 -3.52 34.23 13.82
CA THR A 223 -3.49 33.17 14.84
C THR A 223 -3.70 33.73 16.25
N SER A 224 -3.06 34.86 16.57
CA SER A 224 -3.20 35.47 17.90
C SER A 224 -4.58 36.09 18.12
N ALA A 225 -5.20 36.68 17.09
CA ALA A 225 -6.58 37.16 17.14
C ALA A 225 -7.58 36.01 17.25
N ALA A 226 -7.36 34.90 16.54
CA ALA A 226 -8.21 33.71 16.65
C ALA A 226 -8.20 33.14 18.06
N LEU A 227 -7.04 33.09 18.72
CA LEU A 227 -6.95 32.65 20.12
C LEU A 227 -7.73 33.57 21.06
N GLN A 228 -7.67 34.90 20.84
CA GLN A 228 -8.35 35.86 21.71
C GLN A 228 -9.86 35.94 21.48
N SER A 229 -10.31 35.77 20.23
CA SER A 229 -11.73 35.87 19.84
C SER A 229 -12.51 34.57 20.00
N ASN A 230 -11.85 33.40 19.98
CA ASN A 230 -12.50 32.11 20.11
C ASN A 230 -12.41 31.58 21.56
N ARG A 231 -13.56 31.51 22.25
CA ARG A 231 -13.68 30.99 23.63
C ARG A 231 -13.03 29.61 23.78
N ASP A 232 -13.26 28.69 22.85
CA ASP A 232 -12.83 27.29 22.98
C ASP A 232 -11.32 27.17 22.86
N LEU A 233 -10.73 27.86 21.87
CA LEU A 233 -9.28 27.93 21.73
C LEU A 233 -8.65 28.53 22.99
N LYS A 234 -9.25 29.59 23.53
CA LYS A 234 -8.78 30.24 24.75
C LYS A 234 -8.82 29.33 25.96
N VAL A 235 -9.91 28.59 26.17
CA VAL A 235 -10.03 27.61 27.27
C VAL A 235 -8.99 26.49 27.11
N GLN A 236 -8.88 25.93 25.90
CA GLN A 236 -7.92 24.86 25.60
C GLN A 236 -6.46 25.30 25.84
N MET A 237 -6.06 26.45 25.28
CA MET A 237 -4.69 26.95 25.46
C MET A 237 -4.39 27.33 26.92
N ASN A 238 -5.37 27.89 27.64
CA ASN A 238 -5.22 28.14 29.07
C ASN A 238 -4.95 26.85 29.85
N TRP A 239 -5.70 25.79 29.55
CA TRP A 239 -5.49 24.50 30.19
C TRP A 239 -4.13 23.91 29.83
N TYR A 240 -3.78 23.86 28.54
CA TYR A 240 -2.52 23.28 28.10
C TYR A 240 -1.30 24.01 28.68
N THR A 241 -1.30 25.34 28.65
CA THR A 241 -0.18 26.14 29.18
C THR A 241 -0.05 26.02 30.70
N LYS A 242 -1.17 25.91 31.43
CA LYS A 242 -1.15 25.85 32.90
C LYS A 242 -0.95 24.44 33.45
N LEU A 243 -1.56 23.41 32.87
CA LEU A 243 -1.65 22.06 33.46
C LEU A 243 -0.97 20.95 32.65
N LEU A 244 -0.75 21.11 31.34
CA LEU A 244 -0.11 20.07 30.52
C LEU A 244 1.38 20.34 30.24
N MET A 245 1.74 21.58 29.91
CA MET A 245 3.11 21.93 29.53
C MET A 245 4.14 21.72 30.66
N PRO A 246 3.88 22.10 31.93
CA PRO A 246 4.88 21.85 32.99
C PRO A 246 5.19 20.36 33.23
N PRO A 247 4.18 19.45 33.28
CA PRO A 247 4.41 18.00 33.32
C PRO A 247 5.22 17.46 32.15
N LEU A 248 5.00 17.93 30.91
CA LEU A 248 5.74 17.48 29.74
C LEU A 248 7.26 17.65 29.91
N ALA A 249 7.69 18.79 30.48
CA ALA A 249 9.10 19.06 30.76
C ALA A 249 9.69 18.17 31.87
N SER A 250 8.84 17.53 32.69
CA SER A 250 9.24 16.67 33.81
C SER A 250 9.23 15.19 33.47
N THR A 251 8.88 14.81 32.23
CA THR A 251 8.63 13.41 31.82
C THR A 251 9.82 12.49 32.10
N ALA A 252 11.02 12.83 31.61
CA ALA A 252 12.20 11.99 31.79
C ALA A 252 12.54 11.80 33.29
N ALA A 253 12.55 12.89 34.06
CA ALA A 253 12.85 12.85 35.50
C ALA A 253 11.80 12.05 36.29
N ALA A 254 10.54 12.10 35.88
CA ALA A 254 9.48 11.30 36.49
C ALA A 254 9.64 9.81 36.18
N HIS A 255 10.01 9.45 34.96
CA HIS A 255 10.32 8.06 34.59
C HIS A 255 11.57 7.55 35.30
N ASP A 256 12.60 8.37 35.52
CA ASP A 256 13.75 7.97 36.36
C ASP A 256 13.32 7.69 37.81
N LYS A 257 12.43 8.53 38.36
CA LYS A 257 11.93 8.40 39.73
C LYS A 257 10.96 7.22 39.93
N TRP A 258 10.14 6.92 38.92
CA TRP A 258 9.04 5.96 38.99
C TRP A 258 9.00 5.00 37.79
N ALA A 259 10.15 4.45 37.41
CA ALA A 259 10.39 3.72 36.15
C ALA A 259 9.37 2.64 35.76
N THR A 260 8.76 1.95 36.72
CA THR A 260 7.82 0.83 36.46
C THR A 260 6.41 1.07 36.99
N SER A 261 6.13 2.27 37.50
CA SER A 261 4.86 2.53 38.15
C SER A 261 3.76 2.86 37.12
N THR A 262 2.62 2.16 37.23
CA THR A 262 1.40 2.46 36.47
C THR A 262 0.36 3.21 37.32
N ALA A 263 0.78 3.76 38.45
CA ALA A 263 -0.11 4.38 39.43
C ALA A 263 -0.50 5.78 38.97
N PRO A 264 -1.78 6.18 39.10
CA PRO A 264 -2.30 7.45 38.60
C PRO A 264 -1.80 8.68 39.38
N ASN A 265 -1.09 8.47 40.49
CA ASN A 265 -0.48 9.52 41.31
C ASN A 265 1.06 9.49 41.33
N LYS A 266 1.67 8.81 40.35
CA LYS A 266 3.13 8.77 40.15
C LYS A 266 3.49 9.14 38.71
N THR A 267 2.97 10.27 38.24
CA THR A 267 3.07 10.73 36.85
C THR A 267 4.03 11.92 36.74
N PRO A 268 4.45 12.31 35.53
CA PRO A 268 5.14 13.59 35.32
C PRO A 268 4.38 14.80 35.89
N PHE A 269 3.04 14.75 35.91
CA PHE A 269 2.22 15.76 36.57
C PHE A 269 2.49 15.87 38.08
N ASN A 270 2.57 14.75 38.79
CA ASN A 270 2.88 14.74 40.22
C ASN A 270 4.22 15.39 40.55
N LEU A 271 5.22 15.16 39.69
CA LEU A 271 6.54 15.76 39.84
C LEU A 271 6.51 17.28 39.59
N ALA A 272 5.88 17.71 38.51
CA ALA A 272 5.81 19.13 38.13
C ALA A 272 5.03 19.99 39.14
N PHE A 273 3.93 19.47 39.68
CA PHE A 273 3.07 20.18 40.64
C PHE A 273 3.38 19.86 42.11
N GLN A 274 4.39 19.01 42.37
CA GLN A 274 4.81 18.63 43.71
C GLN A 274 3.62 18.16 44.58
N THR A 275 2.86 17.19 44.06
CA THR A 275 1.65 16.67 44.68
C THR A 275 1.60 15.16 44.60
N ASP A 276 1.06 14.51 45.63
CA ASP A 276 0.85 13.05 45.68
C ASP A 276 -0.56 12.62 45.26
N LEU A 277 -1.38 13.56 44.79
CA LEU A 277 -2.75 13.33 44.32
C LEU A 277 -2.80 12.96 42.84
N SER A 278 -3.78 12.14 42.44
CA SER A 278 -4.10 11.97 41.02
C SER A 278 -4.57 13.29 40.40
N LEU A 279 -4.55 13.40 39.05
CA LEU A 279 -5.02 14.62 38.39
C LEU A 279 -6.47 14.96 38.77
N PHE A 280 -7.38 13.99 38.78
CA PHE A 280 -8.79 14.23 39.12
C PHE A 280 -8.95 14.68 40.57
N ASP A 281 -8.24 14.08 41.52
CA ASP A 281 -8.25 14.52 42.92
C ASP A 281 -7.69 15.94 43.09
N TYR A 282 -6.67 16.28 42.30
CA TYR A 282 -6.08 17.61 42.30
C TYR A 282 -7.05 18.66 41.77
N ILE A 283 -7.72 18.38 40.65
CA ILE A 283 -8.75 19.25 40.06
C ILE A 283 -9.91 19.46 41.05
N SER A 284 -10.29 18.41 41.77
CA SER A 284 -11.38 18.44 42.74
C SER A 284 -11.10 19.23 44.03
N ARG A 285 -9.89 19.77 44.20
CA ARG A 285 -9.56 20.61 45.38
C ARG A 285 -10.34 21.93 45.41
N THR A 286 -10.71 22.48 44.25
CA THR A 286 -11.36 23.78 44.18
C THR A 286 -12.44 23.79 43.10
N ALA A 287 -13.55 24.47 43.38
CA ALA A 287 -14.63 24.67 42.42
C ALA A 287 -14.16 25.38 41.14
N GLU A 288 -13.16 26.28 41.23
CA GLU A 288 -12.59 26.97 40.07
C GLU A 288 -11.90 26.00 39.09
N MET A 289 -11.05 25.08 39.60
CA MET A 289 -10.38 24.09 38.75
C MET A 289 -11.37 23.09 38.15
N GLN A 290 -12.37 22.63 38.93
CA GLN A 290 -13.45 21.77 38.43
C GLN A 290 -14.22 22.47 37.30
N ALA A 291 -14.63 23.73 37.51
CA ALA A 291 -15.31 24.51 36.48
C ALA A 291 -14.44 24.71 35.23
N SER A 292 -13.15 25.00 35.40
CA SER A 292 -12.21 25.13 34.27
C SER A 292 -12.05 23.82 33.50
N PHE A 293 -12.02 22.68 34.18
CA PHE A 293 -11.95 21.36 33.54
C PHE A 293 -13.25 21.04 32.79
N GLY A 294 -14.41 21.34 33.38
CA GLY A 294 -15.70 21.20 32.71
C GLY A 294 -15.78 22.03 31.42
N GLN A 295 -15.31 23.27 31.44
CA GLN A 295 -15.24 24.13 30.25
C GLN A 295 -14.29 23.56 29.19
N LEU A 296 -13.17 22.94 29.58
CA LEU A 296 -12.28 22.26 28.66
C LEU A 296 -12.99 21.08 27.98
N MET A 297 -13.68 20.23 28.74
CA MET A 297 -14.40 19.08 28.18
C MET A 297 -15.50 19.52 27.20
N GLU A 298 -16.18 20.63 27.51
CA GLU A 298 -17.16 21.28 26.63
C GLU A 298 -16.51 21.74 25.32
N ALA A 299 -15.36 22.44 25.41
CA ALA A 299 -14.61 22.93 24.26
C ALA A 299 -14.05 21.79 23.39
N LEU A 300 -13.50 20.73 24.00
CA LEU A 300 -12.99 19.56 23.28
C LEU A 300 -14.11 18.79 22.58
N THR A 301 -15.30 18.72 23.17
CA THR A 301 -16.46 18.06 22.56
C THR A 301 -16.99 18.82 21.34
N ARG A 302 -16.83 20.15 21.31
CA ARG A 302 -17.18 20.99 20.16
C ARG A 302 -16.11 21.02 19.06
N ASP A 303 -14.92 20.47 19.33
CA ASP A 303 -13.89 20.33 18.30
C ASP A 303 -14.38 19.36 17.20
N PRO A 304 -14.26 19.71 15.90
CA PRO A 304 -14.71 18.86 14.81
C PRO A 304 -14.12 17.44 14.85
N LYS A 305 -12.89 17.24 15.33
CA LYS A 305 -12.25 15.92 15.44
C LYS A 305 -12.83 15.05 16.55
N ASN A 306 -13.53 15.66 17.50
CA ASN A 306 -14.16 15.03 18.66
C ASN A 306 -15.69 15.17 18.63
N SER A 307 -16.26 15.58 17.49
CA SER A 307 -17.67 15.91 17.36
C SER A 307 -18.58 14.77 17.84
N LEU A 308 -19.65 15.14 18.53
CA LEU A 308 -20.70 14.20 18.93
C LEU A 308 -21.42 13.57 17.72
N ASP A 309 -21.33 14.19 16.54
CA ASP A 309 -21.85 13.61 15.30
C ASP A 309 -21.19 12.28 14.98
N HIS A 310 -19.91 12.12 15.34
CA HIS A 310 -19.22 10.85 15.15
C HIS A 310 -19.92 9.74 15.92
N LEU A 311 -20.22 9.95 17.21
CA LEU A 311 -20.93 8.95 18.01
C LEU A 311 -22.38 8.75 17.55
N ALA A 312 -23.10 9.84 17.24
CA ALA A 312 -24.50 9.79 16.87
C ALA A 312 -24.74 9.10 15.51
N ASN A 313 -23.78 9.16 14.59
CA ASN A 313 -23.89 8.57 13.25
C ASN A 313 -23.23 7.20 13.14
N SER A 314 -22.40 6.81 14.11
CA SER A 314 -21.63 5.56 14.09
C SER A 314 -22.28 4.41 14.85
N PHE A 315 -23.48 4.59 15.40
CA PHE A 315 -24.24 3.51 16.03
C PHE A 315 -25.71 3.66 15.69
N GLU A 316 -26.43 2.55 15.52
CA GLU A 316 -27.83 2.52 15.10
C GLU A 316 -28.78 2.84 16.26
N TRP A 317 -28.61 4.02 16.87
CA TRP A 317 -29.38 4.48 18.04
C TRP A 317 -30.90 4.40 17.85
N ALA A 318 -31.38 4.62 16.62
CA ALA A 318 -32.80 4.56 16.30
C ALA A 318 -33.37 3.12 16.36
N ASN A 319 -32.57 2.12 16.04
CA ASN A 319 -32.99 0.70 15.99
C ASN A 319 -33.19 0.10 17.38
N LEU A 320 -32.65 0.74 18.42
CA LEU A 320 -32.92 0.38 19.81
C LEU A 320 -34.38 0.62 20.23
N GLY A 321 -35.12 1.48 19.52
CA GLY A 321 -36.46 1.89 19.91
C GLY A 321 -36.47 2.54 21.30
N LYS A 322 -37.40 2.09 22.18
CA LYS A 322 -37.46 2.57 23.56
C LYS A 322 -36.40 1.87 24.41
N ALA A 323 -35.27 2.54 24.61
CA ALA A 323 -34.10 1.99 25.28
C ALA A 323 -33.54 2.89 26.38
N THR A 324 -32.75 2.28 27.26
CA THR A 324 -31.98 2.94 28.33
C THR A 324 -30.49 2.87 28.03
N VAL A 325 -29.85 4.03 28.02
CA VAL A 325 -28.40 4.21 27.85
C VAL A 325 -27.81 4.62 29.20
N VAL A 326 -26.83 3.88 29.68
CA VAL A 326 -26.03 4.24 30.86
C VAL A 326 -24.76 4.91 30.37
N ASP A 327 -24.65 6.22 30.57
CA ASP A 327 -23.51 7.05 30.17
C ASP A 327 -22.51 7.11 31.33
N ILE A 328 -21.51 6.22 31.30
CA ILE A 328 -20.57 5.98 32.40
C ILE A 328 -19.42 6.99 32.30
N GLY A 329 -19.22 7.79 33.35
CA GLY A 329 -18.30 8.93 33.32
C GLY A 329 -18.80 10.07 32.44
N GLY A 330 -20.12 10.23 32.31
CA GLY A 330 -20.75 11.17 31.38
C GLY A 330 -20.64 12.64 31.76
N ASN A 331 -19.98 12.97 32.88
CA ASN A 331 -19.79 14.34 33.38
C ASN A 331 -21.13 15.10 33.47
N ALA A 332 -21.23 16.32 32.93
CA ALA A 332 -22.47 17.11 32.89
C ALA A 332 -23.53 16.59 31.90
N GLY A 333 -23.36 15.38 31.32
CA GLY A 333 -24.35 14.73 30.48
C GLY A 333 -24.46 15.29 29.05
N HIS A 334 -23.44 16.00 28.56
CA HIS A 334 -23.44 16.65 27.24
C HIS A 334 -23.71 15.66 26.09
N VAL A 335 -23.14 14.45 26.16
CA VAL A 335 -23.38 13.38 25.18
C VAL A 335 -24.84 12.93 25.24
N SER A 336 -25.30 12.58 26.44
CA SER A 336 -26.67 12.16 26.71
C SER A 336 -27.71 13.20 26.26
N ILE A 337 -27.46 14.49 26.47
CA ILE A 337 -28.29 15.60 25.98
C ILE A 337 -28.38 15.61 24.46
N SER A 338 -27.24 15.50 23.77
CA SER A 338 -27.19 15.51 22.30
C SER A 338 -27.92 14.30 21.71
N LEU A 339 -27.67 13.11 22.24
CA LEU A 339 -28.33 11.89 21.80
C LEU A 339 -29.83 11.92 22.13
N ALA A 340 -30.23 12.37 23.33
CA ALA A 340 -31.63 12.54 23.68
C ALA A 340 -32.35 13.49 22.72
N SER A 341 -31.71 14.58 22.31
CA SER A 341 -32.28 15.56 21.38
C SER A 341 -32.53 14.97 19.98
N ARG A 342 -31.66 14.05 19.53
CA ARG A 342 -31.73 13.40 18.20
C ARG A 342 -32.61 12.15 18.20
N PHE A 343 -32.67 11.43 19.32
CA PHE A 343 -33.34 10.14 19.46
C PHE A 343 -34.38 10.21 20.60
N PRO A 344 -35.64 10.57 20.30
CA PRO A 344 -36.67 10.83 21.31
C PRO A 344 -37.07 9.61 22.16
N GLN A 345 -36.77 8.40 21.70
CA GLN A 345 -37.14 7.16 22.39
C GLN A 345 -36.12 6.70 23.44
N LEU A 346 -34.93 7.31 23.47
CA LEU A 346 -33.86 6.95 24.41
C LEU A 346 -34.02 7.66 25.75
N ASN A 347 -33.71 6.94 26.82
CA ASN A 347 -33.59 7.45 28.20
C ASN A 347 -32.15 7.26 28.67
N PHE A 348 -31.66 8.19 29.48
CA PHE A 348 -30.25 8.24 29.89
C PHE A 348 -30.13 8.22 31.40
N VAL A 349 -29.24 7.34 31.89
CA VAL A 349 -28.69 7.39 33.25
C VAL A 349 -27.24 7.81 33.15
N VAL A 350 -26.95 9.05 33.52
CA VAL A 350 -25.60 9.61 33.48
C VAL A 350 -24.92 9.33 34.81
N GLN A 351 -23.83 8.58 34.78
CA GLN A 351 -23.09 8.18 35.96
C GLN A 351 -21.77 8.94 36.08
N ASP A 352 -21.49 9.49 37.25
CA ASP A 352 -20.22 10.14 37.59
C ASP A 352 -20.03 10.18 39.12
N GLN A 353 -18.93 10.76 39.59
CA GLN A 353 -18.72 11.01 41.02
C GLN A 353 -19.83 11.88 41.61
N ALA A 354 -20.10 11.71 42.91
CA ALA A 354 -21.26 12.32 43.58
C ALA A 354 -21.44 13.82 43.33
N GLN A 355 -20.34 14.58 43.41
CA GLN A 355 -20.38 16.02 43.17
C GLN A 355 -20.70 16.36 41.70
N VAL A 356 -20.03 15.70 40.75
CA VAL A 356 -20.20 15.93 39.31
C VAL A 356 -21.63 15.56 38.87
N ALA A 357 -22.15 14.44 39.36
CA ALA A 357 -23.52 14.02 39.09
C ALA A 357 -24.56 15.03 39.63
N ALA A 358 -24.33 15.59 40.83
CA ALA A 358 -25.21 16.61 41.41
C ALA A 358 -25.18 17.91 40.60
N GLU A 359 -24.00 18.36 40.15
CA GLU A 359 -23.84 19.54 39.31
C GLU A 359 -24.50 19.36 37.94
N GLY A 360 -24.34 18.19 37.31
CA GLY A 360 -24.99 17.84 36.04
C GLY A 360 -26.51 17.84 36.15
N GLU A 361 -27.06 17.23 37.21
CA GLU A 361 -28.51 17.25 37.49
C GLU A 361 -29.01 18.69 37.64
N GLN A 362 -28.31 19.52 38.41
CA GLN A 362 -28.68 20.93 38.58
C GLN A 362 -28.67 21.68 37.24
N GLN A 363 -27.65 21.48 36.41
CA GLN A 363 -27.54 22.13 35.11
C GLN A 363 -28.69 21.72 34.17
N VAL A 364 -29.00 20.42 34.10
CA VAL A 364 -30.10 19.92 33.26
C VAL A 364 -31.46 20.41 33.74
N ARG A 365 -31.69 20.50 35.06
CA ARG A 365 -32.97 20.93 35.64
C ARG A 365 -33.18 22.45 35.58
N SER A 366 -32.11 23.23 35.72
CA SER A 366 -32.15 24.70 35.67
C SER A 366 -32.00 25.29 34.28
N GLY A 367 -31.54 24.50 33.30
CA GLY A 367 -31.25 24.94 31.95
C GLY A 367 -32.49 25.12 31.08
N ASN A 368 -32.31 25.75 29.92
CA ASN A 368 -33.34 25.91 28.89
C ASN A 368 -33.53 24.65 28.02
N LEU A 369 -33.18 23.46 28.53
CA LEU A 369 -33.51 22.20 27.88
C LEU A 369 -35.01 21.95 28.05
N GLY A 370 -35.80 22.06 26.97
CA GLY A 370 -37.25 21.87 27.04
C GLY A 370 -37.62 20.58 27.82
N ALA A 371 -38.67 20.65 28.65
CA ALA A 371 -38.99 19.64 29.67
C ALA A 371 -38.92 18.17 29.18
N ARG A 372 -39.33 17.92 27.93
CA ARG A 372 -39.29 16.59 27.29
C ARG A 372 -37.89 15.95 27.16
N ILE A 373 -36.82 16.75 27.11
CA ILE A 373 -35.44 16.23 27.07
C ILE A 373 -34.93 16.03 28.49
N ALA A 374 -35.13 17.02 29.37
CA ALA A 374 -34.71 16.94 30.76
C ALA A 374 -35.30 15.73 31.47
N ASP A 375 -36.59 15.41 31.27
CA ASP A 375 -37.27 14.28 31.94
C ASP A 375 -36.67 12.90 31.59
N ARG A 376 -35.94 12.79 30.48
CA ARG A 376 -35.30 11.55 30.00
C ARG A 376 -33.85 11.40 30.45
N ILE A 377 -33.30 12.39 31.14
CA ILE A 377 -31.93 12.38 31.64
C ILE A 377 -31.96 12.39 33.15
N ARG A 378 -31.32 11.40 33.76
CA ARG A 378 -31.18 11.27 35.22
C ARG A 378 -29.73 11.09 35.56
N PHE A 379 -29.25 11.77 36.59
CA PHE A 379 -27.89 11.58 37.07
C PHE A 379 -27.87 10.59 38.25
N GLN A 380 -26.81 9.78 38.32
CA GLN A 380 -26.59 8.81 39.37
C GLN A 380 -25.13 8.87 39.82
N SER A 381 -24.89 9.09 41.11
CA SER A 381 -23.55 8.94 41.67
C SER A 381 -23.10 7.48 41.55
N HIS A 382 -21.97 7.23 40.90
CA HIS A 382 -21.42 5.89 40.77
C HIS A 382 -19.90 5.92 40.58
N ASP A 383 -19.21 4.98 41.25
CA ASP A 383 -17.82 4.64 40.99
C ASP A 383 -17.78 3.42 40.07
N PHE A 384 -17.34 3.61 38.83
CA PHE A 384 -17.28 2.56 37.80
C PHE A 384 -16.30 1.42 38.12
N PHE A 385 -15.50 1.54 39.19
CA PHE A 385 -14.70 0.44 39.71
C PHE A 385 -15.46 -0.48 40.67
N THR A 386 -16.71 -0.13 40.99
CA THR A 386 -17.65 -0.93 41.78
C THR A 386 -18.74 -1.51 40.89
N GLU A 387 -19.48 -2.50 41.39
CA GLU A 387 -20.50 -3.21 40.61
C GLU A 387 -21.51 -2.24 39.97
N GLN A 388 -21.73 -2.39 38.65
CA GLN A 388 -22.66 -1.54 37.90
C GLN A 388 -24.10 -1.70 38.44
N PRO A 389 -24.73 -0.65 39.00
CA PRO A 389 -26.02 -0.74 39.68
C PRO A 389 -27.21 -0.81 38.71
N VAL A 390 -27.10 -0.25 37.50
CA VAL A 390 -28.18 -0.30 36.51
C VAL A 390 -28.06 -1.62 35.76
N LYS A 391 -29.04 -2.52 35.97
CA LYS A 391 -29.06 -3.84 35.34
C LYS A 391 -29.86 -3.83 34.04
N SER A 392 -29.42 -4.64 33.09
CA SER A 392 -30.05 -4.89 31.80
C SER A 392 -30.36 -3.63 30.98
N ALA A 393 -29.52 -2.60 31.07
CA ALA A 393 -29.59 -1.45 30.16
C ALA A 393 -29.22 -1.88 28.74
N ASP A 394 -29.83 -1.25 27.73
CA ASP A 394 -29.60 -1.60 26.33
C ASP A 394 -28.20 -1.21 25.86
N VAL A 395 -27.65 -0.10 26.39
CA VAL A 395 -26.29 0.38 26.09
C VAL A 395 -25.59 0.85 27.35
N TYR A 396 -24.35 0.40 27.55
CA TYR A 396 -23.39 0.99 28.48
C TYR A 396 -22.33 1.75 27.67
N LEU A 397 -22.32 3.08 27.77
CA LEU A 397 -21.46 3.95 26.99
C LEU A 397 -20.27 4.42 27.83
N LEU A 398 -19.07 4.25 27.29
CA LEU A 398 -17.80 4.76 27.81
C LEU A 398 -17.17 5.65 26.72
N ARG A 399 -17.28 6.97 26.85
CA ARG A 399 -16.67 7.90 25.89
C ARG A 399 -15.50 8.63 26.54
N GLN A 400 -14.29 8.44 26.02
CA GLN A 400 -13.06 9.07 26.54
C GLN A 400 -12.90 8.80 28.05
N ILE A 401 -13.01 7.52 28.43
CA ILE A 401 -12.90 7.05 29.81
C ILE A 401 -11.70 6.12 29.94
N CYS A 402 -11.72 4.97 29.26
CA CYS A 402 -10.66 3.97 29.26
C CYS A 402 -9.28 4.53 28.86
N HIS A 403 -9.21 5.58 28.05
CA HIS A 403 -7.92 6.20 27.70
C HIS A 403 -7.23 6.92 28.89
N ASN A 404 -7.97 7.26 29.95
CA ASN A 404 -7.43 7.86 31.19
C ASN A 404 -6.90 6.80 32.17
N TRP A 405 -7.04 5.52 31.84
CA TRP A 405 -6.72 4.40 32.73
C TRP A 405 -5.74 3.43 32.08
N ASN A 406 -4.92 2.78 32.89
CA ASN A 406 -4.05 1.69 32.42
C ASN A 406 -4.89 0.46 32.01
N SER A 407 -4.26 -0.52 31.37
CA SER A 407 -4.99 -1.69 30.82
C SER A 407 -5.70 -2.53 31.89
N ASP A 408 -5.09 -2.73 33.05
CA ASP A 408 -5.69 -3.48 34.15
C ASP A 408 -6.94 -2.78 34.70
N ASP A 409 -6.89 -1.46 34.82
CA ASP A 409 -8.02 -0.65 35.26
C ASP A 409 -9.14 -0.61 34.21
N CYS A 410 -8.83 -0.59 32.92
CA CYS A 410 -9.84 -0.74 31.86
C CYS A 410 -10.55 -2.09 31.94
N VAL A 411 -9.79 -3.17 32.12
CA VAL A 411 -10.34 -4.52 32.34
C VAL A 411 -11.22 -4.52 33.59
N ARG A 412 -10.79 -3.87 34.67
CA ARG A 412 -11.55 -3.74 35.91
C ARG A 412 -12.89 -3.01 35.68
N ILE A 413 -12.89 -1.88 34.98
CA ILE A 413 -14.11 -1.13 34.63
C ILE A 413 -15.07 -2.03 33.85
N LEU A 414 -14.59 -2.67 32.78
CA LEU A 414 -15.39 -3.55 31.94
C LEU A 414 -15.96 -4.74 32.73
N SER A 415 -15.17 -5.32 33.64
CA SER A 415 -15.59 -6.44 34.49
C SER A 415 -16.73 -6.08 35.45
N GLN A 416 -16.90 -4.81 35.82
CA GLN A 416 -18.03 -4.36 36.62
C GLN A 416 -19.31 -4.17 35.80
N ILE A 417 -19.18 -3.93 34.49
CA ILE A 417 -20.29 -3.73 33.56
C ILE A 417 -20.88 -5.06 33.12
N VAL A 418 -20.03 -6.04 32.80
CA VAL A 418 -20.45 -7.34 32.23
C VAL A 418 -21.56 -8.05 33.03
N PRO A 419 -21.49 -8.15 34.39
CA PRO A 419 -22.56 -8.78 35.17
C PRO A 419 -23.90 -8.02 35.14
N ALA A 420 -23.90 -6.74 34.78
CA ALA A 420 -25.10 -5.94 34.63
C ALA A 420 -25.73 -6.06 33.24
N MET A 421 -25.04 -6.62 32.25
CA MET A 421 -25.56 -6.75 30.89
C MET A 421 -26.70 -7.76 30.78
N GLY A 422 -27.74 -7.41 30.03
CA GLY A 422 -28.73 -8.34 29.51
C GLY A 422 -28.27 -8.98 28.20
N PRO A 423 -29.04 -9.94 27.65
CA PRO A 423 -28.67 -10.68 26.43
C PRO A 423 -28.55 -9.79 25.18
N ASN A 424 -29.24 -8.64 25.16
CA ASN A 424 -29.23 -7.69 24.04
C ASN A 424 -28.49 -6.39 24.38
N SER A 425 -27.79 -6.34 25.53
CA SER A 425 -27.05 -5.17 25.95
C SER A 425 -25.77 -5.00 25.13
N HIS A 426 -25.42 -3.77 24.82
CA HIS A 426 -24.17 -3.40 24.16
C HIS A 426 -23.27 -2.61 25.12
N VAL A 427 -21.96 -2.80 25.02
CA VAL A 427 -20.96 -1.88 25.59
C VAL A 427 -20.36 -1.10 24.43
N LEU A 428 -20.53 0.22 24.44
CA LEU A 428 -19.95 1.10 23.43
C LEU A 428 -18.78 1.86 24.04
N VAL A 429 -17.61 1.70 23.43
CA VAL A 429 -16.41 2.43 23.83
C VAL A 429 -16.03 3.40 22.72
N ALA A 430 -16.17 4.70 22.99
CA ALA A 430 -16.00 5.77 22.01
C ALA A 430 -14.73 6.58 22.33
N GLU A 431 -13.61 6.19 21.73
CA GLU A 431 -12.27 6.74 22.01
C GLU A 431 -11.44 6.88 20.73
N PHE A 432 -10.27 7.50 20.84
CA PHE A 432 -9.29 7.44 19.77
C PHE A 432 -8.73 6.03 19.66
N ILE A 433 -8.61 5.56 18.43
CA ILE A 433 -7.86 4.34 18.11
C ILE A 433 -6.53 4.80 17.56
N LEU A 434 -5.45 4.39 18.23
CA LEU A 434 -4.11 4.75 17.83
C LEU A 434 -3.80 4.07 16.48
N PRO A 435 -3.42 4.84 15.43
CA PRO A 435 -3.09 4.24 14.14
C PRO A 435 -1.76 3.46 14.22
N THR A 436 -1.57 2.48 13.34
CA THR A 436 -0.23 1.89 13.14
C THR A 436 0.69 2.98 12.59
N PRO A 437 1.96 3.05 12.99
CA PRO A 437 2.90 4.02 12.44
C PRO A 437 2.87 4.02 10.90
N GLY A 438 2.63 5.18 10.28
CA GLY A 438 2.58 5.30 8.81
C GLY A 438 1.21 5.05 8.16
N ASP A 439 0.20 4.55 8.88
CA ASP A 439 -1.15 4.28 8.32
C ASP A 439 -1.90 5.54 7.86
N MET A 440 -1.42 6.72 8.25
CA MET A 440 -2.02 7.99 7.87
C MET A 440 -0.95 9.05 7.63
N LEU A 441 -1.34 10.13 6.97
CA LEU A 441 -0.45 11.28 6.76
C LEU A 441 0.12 11.76 8.10
N SER A 442 1.43 11.96 8.14
CA SER A 442 2.15 12.34 9.37
C SER A 442 1.57 13.56 10.09
N VAL A 443 0.96 14.50 9.36
CA VAL A 443 0.30 15.69 9.94
C VAL A 443 -0.95 15.33 10.76
N ASN A 444 -1.65 14.27 10.37
CA ASN A 444 -2.79 13.74 11.10
C ASN A 444 -2.33 12.79 12.20
N GLU A 445 -1.35 11.92 11.92
CA GLU A 445 -0.83 10.96 12.91
C GLU A 445 -0.31 11.66 14.16
N ARG A 446 0.44 12.77 13.99
CA ARG A 446 0.94 13.59 15.11
C ARG A 446 -0.14 14.00 16.11
N PHE A 447 -1.38 14.18 15.66
CA PHE A 447 -2.48 14.52 16.55
C PHE A 447 -2.82 13.36 17.50
N PHE A 448 -2.91 12.14 17.00
CA PHE A 448 -3.17 10.95 17.83
C PHE A 448 -2.02 10.67 18.79
N ARG A 449 -0.77 10.76 18.30
CA ARG A 449 0.44 10.60 19.14
C ARG A 449 0.54 11.66 20.24
N LEU A 450 0.08 12.88 19.98
CA LEU A 450 0.02 13.93 20.99
C LEU A 450 -0.94 13.56 22.13
N TYR A 451 -2.12 13.01 21.82
CA TYR A 451 -3.07 12.57 22.84
C TYR A 451 -2.52 11.41 23.68
N ASP A 452 -1.85 10.44 23.04
CA ASP A 452 -1.19 9.34 23.75
C ASP A 452 -0.16 9.84 24.78
N ILE A 453 0.70 10.78 24.39
CA ILE A 453 1.65 11.42 25.31
C ILE A 453 0.90 12.17 26.43
N ASN A 454 -0.21 12.85 26.13
CA ASN A 454 -0.98 13.54 27.15
C ASN A 454 -1.54 12.55 28.19
N MET A 455 -2.06 11.40 27.76
CA MET A 455 -2.58 10.37 28.66
C MET A 455 -1.47 9.78 29.55
N MET A 456 -0.29 9.54 28.97
CA MET A 456 0.88 9.10 29.71
C MET A 456 1.30 10.12 30.78
N VAL A 457 1.45 11.38 30.38
CA VAL A 457 2.00 12.44 31.23
C VAL A 457 1.06 12.85 32.37
N LEU A 458 -0.25 12.81 32.12
CA LEU A 458 -1.25 13.23 33.09
C LEU A 458 -1.76 12.09 33.98
N PHE A 459 -1.86 10.87 33.44
CA PHE A 459 -2.57 9.76 34.09
C PHE A 459 -1.75 8.47 34.24
N ASN A 460 -0.54 8.37 33.66
CA ASN A 460 0.14 7.08 33.42
C ASN A 460 -0.74 6.10 32.65
N ALA A 461 -1.51 6.62 31.70
CA ALA A 461 -2.40 5.87 30.83
C ALA A 461 -1.91 5.97 29.37
N MET A 462 -2.71 5.49 28.43
CA MET A 462 -2.34 5.41 27.01
C MET A 462 -3.58 5.44 26.12
N GLU A 463 -3.39 5.98 24.91
CA GLU A 463 -4.28 5.65 23.79
C GLU A 463 -3.96 4.23 23.32
N ARG A 464 -4.96 3.51 22.81
CA ARG A 464 -4.81 2.09 22.43
C ARG A 464 -5.07 1.89 20.95
N ASP A 465 -4.27 1.03 20.34
CA ASP A 465 -4.61 0.47 19.03
C ASP A 465 -5.79 -0.52 19.15
N LEU A 466 -6.26 -1.00 18.00
CA LEU A 466 -7.40 -1.90 17.95
C LEU A 466 -7.13 -3.24 18.63
N ALA A 467 -5.93 -3.81 18.46
CA ALA A 467 -5.57 -5.10 19.02
C ALA A 467 -5.53 -5.05 20.56
N ALA A 468 -4.92 -4.01 21.13
CA ALA A 468 -4.90 -3.76 22.58
C ALA A 468 -6.32 -3.53 23.14
N ARG A 469 -7.19 -2.89 22.36
CA ARG A 469 -8.60 -2.70 22.73
C ARG A 469 -9.34 -4.04 22.81
N GLU A 470 -9.26 -4.85 21.76
CA GLU A 470 -9.88 -6.16 21.70
C GLU A 470 -9.33 -7.09 22.79
N GLY A 471 -8.02 -7.04 23.04
CA GLY A 471 -7.38 -7.74 24.14
C GLY A 471 -7.98 -7.38 25.51
N SER A 472 -8.25 -6.10 25.74
CA SER A 472 -8.89 -5.63 26.99
C SER A 472 -10.32 -6.17 27.15
N PHE A 473 -11.09 -6.28 26.06
CA PHE A 473 -12.43 -6.88 26.09
C PHE A 473 -12.37 -8.36 26.44
N GLN A 474 -11.50 -9.12 25.77
CA GLN A 474 -11.33 -10.56 26.02
C GLN A 474 -10.85 -10.86 27.44
N GLN A 475 -9.96 -10.01 27.98
CA GLN A 475 -9.44 -10.16 29.33
C GLN A 475 -10.50 -9.83 30.39
N ALA A 476 -11.39 -8.87 30.12
CA ALA A 476 -12.51 -8.56 31.01
C ALA A 476 -13.54 -9.69 31.05
N ASP A 477 -13.94 -10.22 29.89
CA ASP A 477 -14.77 -11.42 29.79
C ASP A 477 -14.65 -12.01 28.37
N ARG A 478 -14.34 -13.31 28.26
CA ARG A 478 -14.18 -14.03 26.97
C ARG A 478 -15.43 -14.02 26.09
N ARG A 479 -16.60 -13.67 26.64
CA ARG A 479 -17.86 -13.57 25.91
C ARG A 479 -18.01 -12.23 25.20
N LEU A 480 -17.29 -11.19 25.61
CA LEU A 480 -17.27 -9.92 24.90
C LEU A 480 -16.63 -10.13 23.52
N LYS A 481 -17.34 -9.76 22.47
CA LYS A 481 -16.83 -9.79 21.09
C LYS A 481 -16.98 -8.41 20.51
N ALA A 482 -15.97 -7.92 19.79
CA ALA A 482 -16.10 -6.71 19.01
C ALA A 482 -17.11 -6.98 17.88
N LEU A 483 -18.27 -6.33 17.94
CA LEU A 483 -19.35 -6.52 16.96
C LEU A 483 -19.16 -5.63 15.73
N SER A 484 -18.70 -4.40 15.94
CA SER A 484 -18.47 -3.43 14.88
C SER A 484 -17.44 -2.37 15.27
N LEU A 485 -16.63 -1.95 14.30
CA LEU A 485 -15.75 -0.79 14.40
C LEU A 485 -16.28 0.29 13.46
N HIS A 486 -16.61 1.44 14.02
CA HIS A 486 -17.09 2.58 13.24
C HIS A 486 -16.09 3.72 13.34
N SER A 487 -15.54 4.14 12.20
CA SER A 487 -14.62 5.29 12.12
C SER A 487 -15.10 6.30 11.09
N GLN A 488 -14.86 7.59 11.35
CA GLN A 488 -15.40 8.72 10.58
C GLN A 488 -14.42 9.27 9.55
N ALA A 489 -13.21 8.74 9.48
CA ALA A 489 -12.38 8.99 8.32
C ALA A 489 -13.01 8.24 7.14
N PRO A 490 -13.49 8.90 6.06
CA PRO A 490 -13.54 8.24 4.77
C PRO A 490 -12.11 7.78 4.58
N SER A 491 -11.96 6.47 4.67
CA SER A 491 -10.70 5.83 4.95
C SER A 491 -9.64 6.42 4.03
N LEU A 492 -8.77 7.27 4.58
CA LEU A 492 -7.50 7.65 3.97
C LEU A 492 -6.64 6.40 3.70
N ARG A 493 -7.06 5.25 4.23
CA ARG A 493 -6.82 3.92 3.71
C ARG A 493 -6.74 3.89 2.17
N LYS A 494 -7.60 4.62 1.42
CA LYS A 494 -7.56 4.58 -0.06
C LYS A 494 -6.30 5.16 -0.72
N ARG A 495 -5.39 5.85 -0.02
CA ARG A 495 -4.10 6.31 -0.62
C ARG A 495 -2.87 6.30 0.30
N ALA A 496 -3.02 6.05 1.60
CA ALA A 496 -1.90 5.69 2.47
C ALA A 496 -1.91 4.17 2.63
N MET A 497 -1.17 3.47 1.77
CA MET A 497 -1.14 2.01 1.75
C MET A 497 -0.42 1.44 2.98
N GLY A 498 -1.21 1.02 3.98
CA GLY A 498 -1.27 -0.42 4.26
C GLY A 498 -2.14 -1.05 3.16
N TYR A 499 -1.52 -1.77 2.23
CA TYR A 499 -2.25 -2.46 1.18
C TYR A 499 -3.07 -3.60 1.80
N SER A 500 -4.40 -3.58 1.74
CA SER A 500 -5.21 -4.74 2.10
C SER A 500 -5.06 -5.90 1.09
N GLU A 501 -4.54 -5.62 -0.10
CA GLU A 501 -4.20 -6.65 -1.08
C GLU A 501 -2.88 -7.35 -0.77
N ILE A 502 -2.85 -8.66 -0.98
CA ILE A 502 -1.61 -9.42 -1.11
C ILE A 502 -1.37 -9.65 -2.61
N ILE A 503 -0.16 -9.35 -3.06
CA ILE A 503 0.23 -9.43 -4.47
C ILE A 503 1.33 -10.46 -4.67
N CYS A 504 1.32 -11.07 -5.85
CA CYS A 504 2.40 -11.94 -6.29
C CYS A 504 3.71 -11.15 -6.39
N GLN A 505 4.72 -11.59 -5.66
CA GLN A 505 6.03 -10.93 -5.62
C GLN A 505 6.75 -10.96 -6.97
N ILE A 506 6.43 -11.93 -7.83
CA ILE A 506 7.07 -12.07 -9.15
C ILE A 506 6.40 -11.17 -10.20
N CYS A 507 5.07 -11.08 -10.25
CA CYS A 507 4.36 -10.36 -11.33
C CYS A 507 3.63 -9.08 -10.90
N GLY A 508 3.60 -8.76 -9.60
CA GLY A 508 2.97 -7.56 -9.05
C GLY A 508 1.44 -7.52 -9.13
N VAL A 509 0.78 -8.60 -9.56
CA VAL A 509 -0.69 -8.71 -9.64
C VAL A 509 -1.24 -9.25 -8.33
N SER A 510 -2.38 -8.69 -7.89
CA SER A 510 -3.09 -9.11 -6.68
C SER A 510 -3.71 -10.49 -6.80
N PHE A 511 -3.75 -11.24 -5.70
CA PHE A 511 -4.56 -12.46 -5.60
C PHE A 511 -6.03 -12.16 -5.26
N ASN A 512 -6.30 -10.95 -4.73
CA ASN A 512 -7.63 -10.48 -4.37
C ASN A 512 -8.31 -9.88 -5.61
N ILE A 513 -8.67 -10.73 -6.56
CA ILE A 513 -9.34 -10.38 -7.82
C ILE A 513 -10.80 -10.82 -7.79
N ALA A 514 -11.70 -9.98 -8.31
CA ALA A 514 -13.09 -10.33 -8.55
C ALA A 514 -13.40 -10.54 -10.03
N ARG A 515 -14.38 -11.40 -10.31
CA ARG A 515 -14.86 -11.72 -11.66
C ARG A 515 -16.38 -11.78 -11.71
N LEU A 516 -16.94 -11.22 -12.77
CA LEU A 516 -18.35 -11.34 -13.15
C LEU A 516 -18.53 -12.41 -14.21
N SER A 517 -19.59 -13.21 -14.13
CA SER A 517 -19.88 -14.23 -15.13
C SER A 517 -20.32 -13.64 -16.47
N SER A 518 -20.06 -14.39 -17.54
CA SER A 518 -20.70 -14.17 -18.83
C SER A 518 -22.07 -14.82 -18.89
N ARG A 519 -22.89 -14.39 -19.84
CA ARG A 519 -24.20 -15.01 -20.08
C ARG A 519 -24.09 -16.49 -20.45
N GLN A 520 -23.13 -16.84 -21.30
CA GLN A 520 -22.93 -18.22 -21.76
C GLN A 520 -22.58 -19.13 -20.58
N GLU A 521 -21.70 -18.68 -19.68
CA GLU A 521 -21.32 -19.43 -18.48
C GLU A 521 -22.52 -19.72 -17.57
N CYS A 522 -23.42 -18.74 -17.37
CA CYS A 522 -24.66 -18.95 -16.62
C CYS A 522 -25.64 -19.90 -17.33
N GLU A 523 -25.75 -19.83 -18.67
CA GLU A 523 -26.58 -20.75 -19.47
C GLU A 523 -26.05 -22.19 -19.43
N ASP A 524 -24.73 -22.36 -19.39
CA ASP A 524 -24.03 -23.65 -19.28
C ASP A 524 -24.00 -24.18 -17.83
N GLY A 525 -24.56 -23.44 -16.87
CA GLY A 525 -24.59 -23.82 -15.44
C GLY A 525 -23.22 -23.78 -14.76
N VAL A 526 -22.27 -23.03 -15.31
CA VAL A 526 -20.92 -22.88 -14.79
C VAL A 526 -20.89 -21.72 -13.79
N ASN A 527 -20.66 -22.02 -12.51
CA ASN A 527 -20.45 -20.97 -11.51
C ASN A 527 -19.05 -20.38 -11.68
N ALA A 528 -18.99 -19.17 -12.25
CA ALA A 528 -17.75 -18.54 -12.67
C ALA A 528 -17.55 -17.13 -12.09
N ALA A 529 -18.50 -16.65 -11.27
CA ALA A 529 -18.39 -15.37 -10.58
C ALA A 529 -17.80 -15.57 -9.19
N TYR A 530 -16.98 -14.61 -8.78
CA TYR A 530 -16.40 -14.57 -7.44
C TYR A 530 -16.04 -13.14 -7.04
N SER A 531 -16.10 -12.88 -5.73
CA SER A 531 -15.74 -11.61 -5.12
C SER A 531 -14.24 -11.56 -4.77
N TYR A 532 -13.78 -10.38 -4.37
CA TYR A 532 -12.41 -10.14 -3.92
C TYR A 532 -11.99 -10.93 -2.67
N HIS A 533 -12.98 -11.33 -1.86
CA HIS A 533 -12.77 -11.94 -0.54
C HIS A 533 -12.94 -13.46 -0.56
N SER A 534 -13.69 -13.99 -1.52
CA SER A 534 -13.99 -15.41 -1.55
C SER A 534 -14.40 -15.87 -2.93
N SER A 535 -14.02 -17.12 -3.26
CA SER A 535 -14.58 -17.87 -4.37
C SER A 535 -15.99 -18.42 -4.11
N GLU A 536 -16.51 -18.31 -2.88
CA GLU A 536 -17.87 -18.76 -2.51
C GLU A 536 -18.94 -17.70 -2.73
N GLN A 537 -18.52 -16.43 -2.72
CA GLN A 537 -19.38 -15.27 -2.84
C GLN A 537 -19.14 -14.64 -4.20
N PHE A 538 -20.20 -14.21 -4.87
CA PHE A 538 -20.14 -13.44 -6.10
C PHE A 538 -20.50 -11.97 -5.83
N ILE A 539 -20.35 -11.13 -6.84
CA ILE A 539 -20.80 -9.74 -6.77
C ILE A 539 -22.28 -9.71 -7.09
N ASP A 540 -23.08 -9.26 -6.13
CA ASP A 540 -24.51 -9.09 -6.32
C ASP A 540 -24.84 -8.08 -7.43
N ALA A 541 -25.94 -8.35 -8.13
CA ALA A 541 -26.53 -7.44 -9.10
C ALA A 541 -27.22 -6.26 -8.39
N ASP A 542 -26.43 -5.38 -7.77
CA ASP A 542 -26.94 -4.15 -7.17
C ASP A 542 -27.23 -3.08 -8.24
N TRP A 543 -28.34 -2.38 -8.06
CA TRP A 543 -28.98 -1.51 -9.04
C TRP A 543 -28.24 -0.18 -9.24
N TYR A 544 -27.35 0.19 -8.32
CA TYR A 544 -26.67 1.48 -8.32
C TYR A 544 -25.42 1.57 -9.19
N ILE A 545 -24.82 0.43 -9.52
CA ILE A 545 -23.40 0.40 -9.90
C ILE A 545 -23.19 0.32 -11.42
N CYS A 546 -24.17 -0.22 -12.17
CA CYS A 546 -24.14 -0.27 -13.64
C CYS A 546 -25.29 0.57 -14.23
N ARG A 547 -25.07 1.89 -14.37
CA ARG A 547 -26.05 2.81 -14.98
C ARG A 547 -26.06 2.68 -16.52
N GLY A 548 -27.22 2.90 -17.14
CA GLY A 548 -27.34 3.10 -18.60
C GLY A 548 -27.26 1.83 -19.46
N ASN A 549 -26.88 1.99 -20.74
CA ASN A 549 -26.81 0.95 -21.79
C ASN A 549 -25.59 0.01 -21.60
N SER A 550 -25.33 -0.41 -20.36
CA SER A 550 -24.21 -1.29 -19.98
C SER A 550 -24.34 -2.69 -20.58
N GLY A 551 -25.59 -3.11 -20.83
CA GLY A 551 -25.93 -4.45 -21.30
C GLY A 551 -25.81 -5.53 -20.21
N CYS A 552 -25.59 -5.13 -18.95
CA CYS A 552 -25.53 -6.04 -17.82
C CYS A 552 -26.89 -6.68 -17.53
N ARG A 553 -26.88 -7.88 -16.95
CA ARG A 553 -28.08 -8.64 -16.58
C ARG A 553 -27.93 -9.19 -15.16
N ALA A 554 -29.06 -9.49 -14.56
CA ALA A 554 -29.11 -10.24 -13.32
C ALA A 554 -29.56 -11.68 -13.61
N TYR A 555 -28.92 -12.65 -12.97
CA TYR A 555 -29.26 -14.06 -13.08
C TYR A 555 -29.54 -14.65 -11.71
N ASN A 556 -30.65 -15.40 -11.62
CA ASN A 556 -30.94 -16.17 -10.43
C ASN A 556 -30.58 -17.63 -10.69
N SER A 557 -29.56 -18.14 -10.00
CA SER A 557 -29.07 -19.50 -10.16
C SER A 557 -30.05 -20.57 -9.66
N GLN A 558 -31.02 -20.22 -8.81
CA GLN A 558 -32.03 -21.15 -8.30
C GLN A 558 -33.25 -21.25 -9.23
N THR A 559 -33.69 -20.12 -9.79
CA THR A 559 -34.88 -20.09 -10.66
C THR A 559 -34.55 -20.18 -12.15
N GLY A 560 -33.29 -19.99 -12.53
CA GLY A 560 -32.85 -19.90 -13.93
C GLY A 560 -33.34 -18.64 -14.65
N GLU A 561 -33.92 -17.68 -13.92
CA GLU A 561 -34.50 -16.48 -14.50
C GLU A 561 -33.44 -15.42 -14.79
N TYR A 562 -33.51 -14.86 -15.99
CA TYR A 562 -32.74 -13.68 -16.39
C TYR A 562 -33.61 -12.43 -16.27
N LYS A 563 -33.10 -11.39 -15.61
CA LYS A 563 -33.75 -10.07 -15.56
C LYS A 563 -32.91 -9.05 -16.34
N SER A 564 -33.50 -8.48 -17.40
CA SER A 564 -32.97 -7.31 -18.11
C SER A 564 -33.45 -6.02 -17.41
N HIS A 565 -32.61 -4.97 -17.42
CA HIS A 565 -32.81 -3.65 -16.80
C HIS A 565 -34.15 -3.39 -16.08
N TRP A 566 -34.08 -3.20 -14.76
CA TRP A 566 -35.15 -2.66 -13.92
C TRP A 566 -35.50 -1.23 -14.36
N ARG A 567 -36.48 -1.07 -15.26
CA ARG A 567 -37.13 0.23 -15.51
C ARG A 567 -37.85 0.67 -14.24
N LYS A 568 -37.65 1.94 -13.83
CA LYS A 568 -38.59 2.65 -12.94
C LYS A 568 -40.01 2.44 -13.49
N LYS A 569 -40.84 1.65 -12.81
CA LYS A 569 -42.29 1.80 -12.94
C LYS A 569 -42.66 3.00 -12.07
N ASN A 570 -42.87 4.16 -12.70
CA ASN A 570 -43.61 5.24 -12.06
C ASN A 570 -44.96 4.67 -11.64
N ALA A 571 -45.19 4.60 -10.33
CA ALA A 571 -46.51 4.29 -9.78
C ALA A 571 -47.40 5.53 -9.95
N SER A 572 -48.00 5.67 -11.13
CA SER A 572 -49.22 6.45 -11.31
C SER A 572 -49.91 6.07 -12.61
N SER A 573 -51.19 5.71 -12.47
CA SER A 573 -52.24 5.49 -13.49
C SER A 573 -52.46 4.07 -14.02
N GLN A 574 -53.75 3.73 -13.98
CA GLN A 574 -54.40 2.46 -14.31
C GLN A 574 -54.55 2.25 -15.83
N ASN A 575 -54.88 1.00 -16.16
CA ASN A 575 -55.67 0.51 -17.31
C ASN A 575 -55.00 0.20 -18.67
N ASP A 576 -55.33 -1.04 -19.08
CA ASP A 576 -55.67 -1.56 -20.41
C ASP A 576 -54.58 -1.95 -21.44
N SER A 577 -54.45 -3.29 -21.56
CA SER A 577 -54.45 -4.15 -22.76
C SER A 577 -53.55 -3.88 -24.00
N ASN A 578 -52.85 -4.95 -24.39
CA ASN A 578 -52.48 -5.40 -25.76
C ASN A 578 -51.73 -4.43 -26.70
N ASN A 579 -50.46 -4.73 -27.01
CA ASN A 579 -50.05 -5.32 -28.31
C ASN A 579 -48.52 -5.42 -28.43
N ASP A 580 -48.05 -6.53 -29.02
CA ASP A 580 -46.73 -6.69 -29.59
C ASP A 580 -46.52 -5.73 -30.79
N THR A 581 -45.32 -5.14 -30.92
CA THR A 581 -44.54 -5.07 -32.19
C THR A 581 -43.24 -4.28 -32.00
N ALA A 582 -42.21 -4.73 -32.73
CA ALA A 582 -40.85 -4.21 -32.79
C ALA A 582 -40.74 -2.77 -33.34
N GLY A 583 -39.73 -2.02 -32.88
CA GLY A 583 -39.33 -0.74 -33.46
C GLY A 583 -37.98 -0.25 -32.93
N LEU A 584 -36.97 -0.26 -33.81
CA LEU A 584 -35.68 0.41 -33.68
C LEU A 584 -35.85 1.94 -33.67
N ALA A 585 -35.15 2.66 -32.78
CA ALA A 585 -34.83 4.09 -32.88
C ALA A 585 -33.66 4.40 -31.92
N THR A 586 -32.42 4.51 -32.42
CA THR A 586 -31.68 5.73 -32.82
C THR A 586 -31.35 6.70 -31.70
N ASP A 587 -30.05 6.95 -31.56
CA ASP A 587 -29.39 7.89 -30.65
C ASP A 587 -29.97 9.32 -30.74
N ALA A 588 -30.18 9.94 -29.58
CA ALA A 588 -30.22 11.39 -29.44
C ALA A 588 -29.80 11.77 -28.02
N GLU A 589 -28.80 12.66 -27.95
CA GLU A 589 -28.31 13.36 -26.77
C GLU A 589 -29.45 14.12 -26.06
N ALA A 590 -29.46 14.09 -24.72
CA ALA A 590 -30.19 15.06 -23.92
C ALA A 590 -29.51 15.21 -22.55
N ASP A 591 -28.90 16.39 -22.36
CA ASP A 591 -28.55 16.97 -21.07
C ASP A 591 -29.76 16.99 -20.13
N LEU A 592 -29.61 16.51 -18.90
CA LEU A 592 -30.57 16.76 -17.82
C LEU A 592 -29.90 17.01 -16.48
N GLU A 593 -30.24 18.18 -15.94
CA GLU A 593 -29.86 18.78 -14.67
C GLU A 593 -30.13 17.86 -13.46
N PHE A 594 -29.18 17.86 -12.52
CA PHE A 594 -29.32 17.19 -11.23
C PHE A 594 -30.30 17.99 -10.36
N SER A 595 -31.51 17.48 -10.18
CA SER A 595 -32.42 17.92 -9.13
C SER A 595 -32.30 17.01 -7.90
N SER A 596 -32.23 17.66 -6.75
CA SER A 596 -32.19 17.11 -5.40
C SER A 596 -33.35 16.16 -5.10
N GLY A 597 -33.05 14.99 -4.53
CA GLY A 597 -34.04 14.09 -3.96
C GLY A 597 -33.39 13.07 -3.03
N ASP A 598 -33.65 13.22 -1.74
CA ASP A 598 -33.29 12.33 -0.63
C ASP A 598 -33.79 10.90 -0.83
N GLU A 599 -32.90 9.90 -0.95
CA GLU A 599 -33.18 8.52 -0.51
C GLU A 599 -31.87 7.86 -0.01
N LYS A 600 -31.85 7.47 1.28
CA LYS A 600 -30.78 6.75 1.97
C LYS A 600 -30.85 5.25 1.63
N TYR A 601 -29.71 4.60 1.36
CA TYR A 601 -29.62 3.13 1.30
C TYR A 601 -28.60 2.61 2.31
N GLU A 602 -29.06 1.67 3.14
CA GLU A 602 -28.30 0.82 4.07
C GLU A 602 -27.48 -0.19 3.25
N TYR A 603 -26.18 -0.29 3.50
CA TYR A 603 -25.37 -1.42 3.05
C TYR A 603 -25.44 -2.53 4.08
N VAL A 604 -26.25 -3.55 3.80
CA VAL A 604 -26.29 -4.80 4.57
C VAL A 604 -25.27 -5.75 3.94
N ILE A 605 -24.10 -5.91 4.56
CA ILE A 605 -23.24 -7.08 4.31
C ILE A 605 -23.65 -8.13 5.35
N THR A 606 -24.71 -8.88 5.07
CA THR A 606 -25.01 -10.11 5.82
C THR A 606 -24.42 -11.27 5.07
N GLY A 607 -23.31 -11.80 5.58
CA GLY A 607 -22.90 -13.16 5.22
C GLY A 607 -23.94 -14.17 5.72
N THR A 608 -24.03 -15.27 4.97
CA THR A 608 -24.70 -16.54 5.30
C THR A 608 -26.22 -16.62 5.09
N ASP A 609 -26.70 -16.45 3.86
CA ASP A 609 -27.72 -17.36 3.30
C ASP A 609 -27.79 -17.19 1.76
N ARG A 610 -27.66 -18.27 0.98
CA ARG A 610 -27.80 -18.22 -0.50
C ARG A 610 -29.25 -17.99 -0.95
N SER A 611 -30.15 -17.57 -0.07
CA SER A 611 -31.59 -17.72 -0.28
C SER A 611 -32.24 -16.62 -1.14
N THR A 612 -31.57 -15.53 -1.53
CA THR A 612 -32.18 -14.49 -2.40
C THR A 612 -31.22 -13.64 -3.28
N GLU A 613 -30.01 -14.07 -3.62
CA GLU A 613 -29.02 -13.21 -4.30
C GLU A 613 -29.04 -13.36 -5.84
N LEU A 614 -29.16 -12.23 -6.55
CA LEU A 614 -29.09 -12.16 -8.02
C LEU A 614 -27.64 -11.95 -8.45
N GLU A 615 -27.08 -12.86 -9.24
CA GLU A 615 -25.72 -12.78 -9.78
C GLU A 615 -25.62 -11.71 -10.88
N HIS A 616 -24.58 -10.88 -10.81
CA HIS A 616 -24.29 -9.87 -11.82
C HIS A 616 -23.58 -10.48 -13.04
N ILE A 617 -24.31 -10.51 -14.17
CA ILE A 617 -23.76 -10.85 -15.49
C ILE A 617 -23.28 -9.58 -16.19
N ALA A 618 -21.99 -9.56 -16.52
CA ALA A 618 -21.37 -8.41 -17.16
C ALA A 618 -21.82 -8.27 -18.63
N GLY A 619 -22.30 -7.08 -18.97
CA GLY A 619 -22.52 -6.66 -20.35
C GLY A 619 -21.25 -6.14 -21.02
N PRO A 620 -21.30 -5.87 -22.35
CA PRO A 620 -20.17 -5.29 -23.09
C PRO A 620 -19.72 -3.94 -22.53
N ASN A 621 -20.62 -3.17 -21.94
CA ASN A 621 -20.31 -1.85 -21.38
C ASN A 621 -20.39 -1.86 -19.84
N CYS A 622 -20.13 -3.01 -19.21
CA CYS A 622 -20.02 -3.10 -17.75
C CYS A 622 -18.86 -2.21 -17.25
N THR A 623 -19.14 -1.38 -16.26
CA THR A 623 -18.17 -0.48 -15.61
C THR A 623 -17.88 -0.87 -14.17
N TYR A 624 -18.34 -2.05 -13.74
CA TYR A 624 -18.07 -2.54 -12.40
C TYR A 624 -16.58 -2.83 -12.24
N ASN A 625 -16.07 -2.61 -11.03
CA ASN A 625 -14.70 -2.94 -10.69
C ASN A 625 -14.57 -4.46 -10.52
N ALA A 626 -14.45 -5.21 -11.62
CA ALA A 626 -14.22 -6.66 -11.65
C ALA A 626 -13.89 -7.08 -13.09
N TYR A 627 -13.18 -8.21 -13.27
CA TYR A 627 -12.99 -8.74 -14.63
C TYR A 627 -14.34 -9.20 -15.19
N SER A 628 -14.68 -8.66 -16.36
CA SER A 628 -15.92 -9.00 -17.04
C SER A 628 -15.78 -10.31 -17.81
N GLY A 629 -16.65 -11.27 -17.52
CA GLY A 629 -16.78 -12.51 -18.29
C GLY A 629 -17.07 -12.29 -19.77
N HIS A 630 -17.52 -11.09 -20.17
CA HIS A 630 -17.68 -10.72 -21.58
C HIS A 630 -16.35 -10.64 -22.33
N TYR A 631 -15.26 -10.27 -21.67
CA TYR A 631 -13.95 -10.02 -22.30
C TYR A 631 -12.91 -11.12 -22.03
N ILE A 632 -13.09 -11.89 -20.96
CA ILE A 632 -12.19 -12.96 -20.58
C ILE A 632 -12.95 -14.13 -19.95
N SER A 633 -12.71 -15.34 -20.46
CA SER A 633 -13.39 -16.54 -19.96
C SER A 633 -12.83 -16.99 -18.61
N ALA A 634 -13.63 -17.72 -17.83
CA ALA A 634 -13.17 -18.36 -16.60
C ALA A 634 -12.00 -19.32 -16.86
N GLU A 635 -12.00 -19.93 -18.04
CA GLU A 635 -10.94 -20.83 -18.49
C GLU A 635 -9.62 -20.10 -18.73
N GLU A 636 -9.65 -18.92 -19.36
CA GLU A 636 -8.47 -18.06 -19.54
C GLU A 636 -7.93 -17.54 -18.21
N MET A 637 -8.80 -17.30 -17.21
CA MET A 637 -8.43 -16.83 -15.86
C MET A 637 -8.07 -17.97 -14.88
N ARG A 638 -7.94 -19.22 -15.36
CA ARG A 638 -7.69 -20.38 -14.48
C ARG A 638 -6.47 -20.14 -13.60
N GLY A 639 -6.65 -20.23 -12.28
CA GLY A 639 -5.57 -20.08 -11.30
C GLY A 639 -4.99 -18.67 -11.17
N CYS A 640 -5.73 -17.63 -11.60
CA CYS A 640 -5.33 -16.23 -11.39
C CYS A 640 -5.37 -15.79 -9.92
N ARG A 641 -6.08 -16.53 -9.06
CA ARG A 641 -6.09 -16.32 -7.60
C ARG A 641 -5.27 -17.37 -6.84
N THR A 642 -4.77 -18.39 -7.54
CA THR A 642 -3.98 -19.45 -6.93
C THR A 642 -2.65 -18.87 -6.47
N TYR A 643 -2.40 -18.96 -5.17
CA TYR A 643 -1.13 -18.59 -4.57
C TYR A 643 -0.45 -19.81 -3.96
N GLN A 644 0.88 -19.72 -3.96
CA GLN A 644 1.80 -20.59 -3.25
C GLN A 644 2.85 -19.69 -2.59
N CYS A 645 3.47 -20.16 -1.52
CA CYS A 645 4.51 -19.43 -0.82
C CYS A 645 5.83 -20.21 -0.83
N LEU A 646 6.94 -19.48 -0.87
CA LEU A 646 8.27 -20.02 -0.58
C LEU A 646 8.57 -19.73 0.89
N ILE A 647 8.72 -20.79 1.68
CA ILE A 647 8.80 -20.74 3.15
C ILE A 647 10.18 -21.21 3.59
N ARG A 648 10.75 -20.56 4.61
CA ARG A 648 12.00 -21.03 5.25
C ARG A 648 11.76 -22.37 5.95
N LYS A 649 12.68 -23.31 5.76
CA LYS A 649 12.60 -24.64 6.39
C LYS A 649 12.69 -24.54 7.91
N PRO A 650 11.76 -25.17 8.66
CA PRO A 650 11.89 -25.31 10.10
C PRO A 650 13.04 -26.27 10.45
N ALA A 651 13.50 -26.23 11.70
CA ALA A 651 14.58 -27.09 12.20
C ALA A 651 14.27 -28.59 12.07
N GLU A 652 12.99 -28.96 12.09
CA GLU A 652 12.50 -30.34 12.01
C GLU A 652 12.04 -30.74 10.59
N TRP A 653 12.46 -29.98 9.56
CA TRP A 653 12.09 -30.28 8.17
C TRP A 653 12.74 -31.60 7.70
N THR A 654 11.92 -32.49 7.14
CA THR A 654 12.35 -33.73 6.49
C THR A 654 11.91 -33.73 5.03
N PRO A 655 12.76 -34.19 4.09
CA PRO A 655 12.38 -34.33 2.69
C PRO A 655 11.13 -35.19 2.50
N ALA A 656 10.26 -34.78 1.59
CA ALA A 656 9.07 -35.52 1.15
C ALA A 656 9.25 -35.98 -0.31
N GLU A 657 8.48 -36.98 -0.74
CA GLU A 657 8.58 -37.51 -2.11
C GLU A 657 8.07 -36.52 -3.16
N ASP A 658 7.21 -35.57 -2.77
CA ASP A 658 6.64 -34.53 -3.64
C ASP A 658 7.53 -33.27 -3.74
N ASP A 659 8.71 -33.26 -3.10
CA ASP A 659 9.66 -32.14 -3.14
C ASP A 659 10.27 -31.92 -4.52
N GLU A 660 10.44 -30.65 -4.89
CA GLU A 660 11.26 -30.29 -6.02
C GLU A 660 12.76 -30.45 -5.72
N ALA A 661 13.57 -30.75 -6.74
CA ALA A 661 15.00 -30.92 -6.62
C ALA A 661 15.73 -29.76 -5.91
N PHE A 662 15.27 -28.52 -6.09
CA PHE A 662 15.88 -27.36 -5.45
C PHE A 662 15.58 -27.29 -3.95
N GLU A 663 14.44 -27.84 -3.51
CA GLU A 663 14.03 -27.83 -2.11
C GLU A 663 15.03 -28.63 -1.28
N HIS A 664 15.57 -29.75 -1.75
CA HIS A 664 16.61 -30.49 -1.02
C HIS A 664 17.88 -29.68 -0.72
N SER A 665 18.31 -28.82 -1.65
CA SER A 665 19.52 -28.00 -1.50
C SER A 665 19.27 -26.62 -0.88
N SER A 666 18.03 -26.15 -0.87
CA SER A 666 17.64 -24.80 -0.44
C SER A 666 17.36 -24.74 1.06
N GLN A 667 17.47 -23.54 1.65
CA GLN A 667 16.94 -23.25 2.99
C GLN A 667 15.42 -23.03 2.98
N PHE A 668 14.79 -23.05 1.80
CA PHE A 668 13.38 -22.80 1.60
C PHE A 668 12.71 -23.96 0.87
N PHE A 669 11.42 -24.16 1.14
CA PHE A 669 10.57 -25.17 0.52
C PHE A 669 9.23 -24.56 0.10
N LEU A 670 8.50 -25.22 -0.79
CA LEU A 670 7.21 -24.75 -1.31
C LEU A 670 6.07 -25.12 -0.36
N SER A 671 5.16 -24.18 -0.13
CA SER A 671 3.91 -24.44 0.59
C SER A 671 2.95 -25.30 -0.24
N GLY A 672 1.82 -25.69 0.37
CA GLY A 672 0.61 -26.06 -0.38
C GLY A 672 0.07 -24.91 -1.23
N ILE A 673 -1.07 -25.10 -1.89
CA ILE A 673 -1.70 -24.07 -2.74
C ILE A 673 -3.07 -23.66 -2.18
N SER A 674 -3.53 -22.45 -2.53
CA SER A 674 -4.91 -22.02 -2.25
C SER A 674 -5.37 -20.97 -3.26
N ASP A 675 -6.67 -20.93 -3.52
CA ASP A 675 -7.31 -19.95 -4.41
C ASP A 675 -7.96 -18.79 -3.64
N ASP A 676 -7.84 -18.80 -2.30
CA ASP A 676 -8.53 -17.86 -1.43
C ASP A 676 -7.56 -17.12 -0.51
N MET A 677 -6.85 -16.14 -1.10
CA MET A 677 -5.94 -15.27 -0.37
C MET A 677 -6.73 -14.34 0.55
N ASP A 678 -6.49 -14.44 1.86
CA ASP A 678 -7.03 -13.50 2.83
C ASP A 678 -6.54 -12.08 2.51
N ALA A 679 -7.40 -11.08 2.71
CA ALA A 679 -6.92 -9.70 2.71
C ALA A 679 -5.92 -9.51 3.86
N ARG A 680 -4.89 -8.69 3.66
CA ARG A 680 -3.81 -8.45 4.64
C ARG A 680 -4.35 -8.12 6.03
N ASP A 681 -5.42 -7.33 6.08
CA ASP A 681 -6.05 -6.85 7.32
C ASP A 681 -6.94 -7.90 8.02
N MET A 682 -7.20 -9.06 7.41
CA MET A 682 -8.16 -10.05 7.90
C MET A 682 -7.49 -11.19 8.70
N GLY A 683 -6.17 -11.14 8.84
CA GLY A 683 -5.37 -12.21 9.42
C GLY A 683 -5.27 -13.43 8.51
N PHE A 684 -4.12 -14.09 8.51
CA PHE A 684 -3.89 -15.26 7.67
C PHE A 684 -4.58 -16.51 8.26
N ARG A 685 -5.56 -17.07 7.55
CA ARG A 685 -6.38 -18.22 7.98
C ARG A 685 -5.82 -19.59 7.56
N ASN A 686 -4.60 -19.62 7.02
CA ASN A 686 -3.85 -20.80 6.58
C ASN A 686 -4.66 -21.84 5.77
N ARG A 687 -5.27 -21.41 4.65
CA ARG A 687 -6.10 -22.25 3.76
C ARG A 687 -5.32 -23.04 2.71
N LEU A 688 -4.03 -23.32 2.94
CA LEU A 688 -3.14 -23.95 1.96
C LEU A 688 -3.24 -25.47 2.04
N GLN A 689 -3.47 -26.11 0.90
CA GLN A 689 -3.63 -27.57 0.82
C GLN A 689 -2.92 -28.15 -0.42
N PRO A 690 -2.42 -29.41 -0.37
CA PRO A 690 -2.22 -30.20 0.85
C PRO A 690 -1.21 -29.52 1.79
N HIS A 691 -1.26 -29.85 3.08
CA HIS A 691 -0.20 -29.44 4.00
C HIS A 691 1.07 -30.22 3.67
N ARG A 692 2.20 -29.51 3.51
CA ARG A 692 3.51 -30.14 3.23
C ARG A 692 4.38 -30.13 4.47
N HIS A 693 5.17 -31.19 4.67
CA HIS A 693 6.11 -31.35 5.79
C HIS A 693 5.48 -31.09 7.18
N ASN A 694 4.29 -31.64 7.44
CA ASN A 694 3.55 -31.49 8.70
C ASN A 694 3.32 -30.03 9.14
N SER A 695 3.34 -29.09 8.19
CA SER A 695 3.05 -27.68 8.44
C SER A 695 1.55 -27.42 8.33
N GLU A 696 0.79 -27.92 9.31
CA GLU A 696 -0.65 -27.60 9.46
C GLU A 696 -0.89 -26.10 9.70
N ASN A 697 0.14 -25.38 10.17
CA ASN A 697 0.17 -23.94 10.36
C ASN A 697 1.49 -23.38 9.82
N ILE A 698 1.46 -22.61 8.73
CA ILE A 698 2.61 -21.76 8.40
C ILE A 698 2.71 -20.74 9.53
N ARG A 699 3.81 -20.79 10.30
CA ARG A 699 4.06 -19.89 11.45
C ARG A 699 4.04 -18.40 11.07
N HIS A 700 4.24 -18.12 9.78
CA HIS A 700 4.50 -16.81 9.22
C HIS A 700 3.69 -16.63 7.92
N GLY A 701 2.67 -15.77 7.95
CA GLY A 701 1.77 -15.55 6.81
C GLY A 701 2.48 -15.02 5.55
N PRO A 702 1.82 -15.07 4.38
CA PRO A 702 2.28 -14.41 3.18
C PRO A 702 2.32 -12.90 3.40
N ASP A 703 3.41 -12.26 2.99
CA ASP A 703 3.53 -10.81 3.05
C ASP A 703 4.09 -10.26 1.73
N THR A 704 3.64 -9.06 1.37
CA THR A 704 4.17 -8.38 0.18
C THR A 704 5.26 -7.38 0.47
N CYS A 705 5.35 -6.92 1.71
CA CYS A 705 6.21 -5.80 2.06
C CYS A 705 6.51 -5.85 3.55
N PHE A 706 7.78 -5.85 3.91
CA PHE A 706 8.25 -5.96 5.29
C PHE A 706 9.14 -4.77 5.68
N PHE A 707 9.30 -4.52 6.98
CA PHE A 707 10.08 -3.40 7.50
C PHE A 707 11.51 -3.82 7.88
N GLY A 708 12.42 -3.80 6.93
CA GLY A 708 13.81 -4.21 7.11
C GLY A 708 14.04 -5.71 6.92
N LEU A 709 15.29 -6.06 6.57
CA LEU A 709 15.72 -7.43 6.26
C LEU A 709 15.46 -8.44 7.40
N GLU A 710 15.48 -7.97 8.64
CA GLU A 710 15.20 -8.80 9.82
C GLU A 710 13.75 -9.33 9.86
N HIS A 711 12.80 -8.59 9.28
CA HIS A 711 11.40 -9.03 9.16
C HIS A 711 11.19 -9.98 7.98
N ALA A 712 12.03 -9.89 6.94
CA ALA A 712 12.01 -10.82 5.81
C ALA A 712 12.32 -12.26 6.21
N GLU A 713 13.05 -12.48 7.31
CA GLU A 713 13.31 -13.82 7.86
C GLU A 713 12.06 -14.51 8.43
N TYR A 714 11.03 -13.73 8.77
CA TYR A 714 9.78 -14.16 9.39
C TYR A 714 8.57 -14.02 8.46
N ALA A 715 8.78 -13.87 7.15
CA ALA A 715 7.73 -13.76 6.15
C ALA A 715 7.82 -14.92 5.15
N SER A 716 6.68 -15.26 4.54
CA SER A 716 6.63 -16.21 3.42
C SER A 716 6.40 -15.44 2.12
N MET A 717 7.18 -15.72 1.07
CA MET A 717 7.09 -14.98 -0.20
C MET A 717 5.90 -15.50 -1.03
N PRO A 718 4.82 -14.74 -1.25
CA PRO A 718 3.67 -15.22 -2.03
C PRO A 718 3.88 -15.02 -3.54
N PHE A 719 3.55 -16.03 -4.34
CA PHE A 719 3.55 -15.96 -5.80
C PHE A 719 2.49 -16.87 -6.40
N HIS A 720 2.11 -16.59 -7.65
CA HIS A 720 1.37 -17.56 -8.43
C HIS A 720 2.30 -18.73 -8.82
N PRO A 721 1.85 -20.01 -8.73
CA PRO A 721 2.66 -21.16 -9.16
C PRO A 721 3.20 -21.02 -10.59
N TRP A 722 2.39 -20.45 -11.49
CA TRP A 722 2.78 -20.19 -12.86
C TRP A 722 3.84 -19.08 -13.00
N CYS A 723 3.86 -18.09 -12.10
CA CYS A 723 4.90 -17.06 -12.10
C CYS A 723 6.26 -17.66 -11.70
N LEU A 724 6.28 -18.60 -10.75
CA LEU A 724 7.51 -19.30 -10.36
C LEU A 724 8.09 -20.09 -11.55
N GLU A 725 7.23 -20.75 -12.35
CA GLU A 725 7.68 -21.46 -13.55
C GLU A 725 8.28 -20.51 -14.59
N VAL A 726 7.64 -19.36 -14.84
CA VAL A 726 8.21 -18.33 -15.74
C VAL A 726 9.58 -17.86 -15.24
N PHE A 727 9.71 -17.63 -13.93
CA PHE A 727 10.99 -17.24 -13.32
C PHE A 727 12.05 -18.35 -13.45
N LYS A 728 11.69 -19.63 -13.21
CA LYS A 728 12.58 -20.78 -13.41
C LYS A 728 13.10 -20.81 -14.84
N ARG A 729 12.21 -20.68 -15.84
CA ARG A 729 12.58 -20.68 -17.27
C ARG A 729 13.50 -19.51 -17.61
N ALA A 730 13.20 -18.30 -17.13
CA ALA A 730 14.06 -17.14 -17.30
C ALA A 730 15.45 -17.36 -16.67
N SER A 731 15.49 -17.96 -15.48
CA SER A 731 16.73 -18.31 -14.78
C SER A 731 17.53 -19.39 -15.52
N TYR A 732 16.89 -20.40 -16.10
CA TYR A 732 17.56 -21.42 -16.92
C TYR A 732 18.20 -20.82 -18.17
N VAL A 733 17.49 -19.92 -18.86
CA VAL A 733 18.05 -19.20 -20.01
C VAL A 733 19.30 -18.42 -19.57
N ARG A 734 19.21 -17.65 -18.48
CA ARG A 734 20.31 -16.76 -18.03
C ARG A 734 21.49 -17.45 -17.33
N SER A 735 21.24 -18.46 -16.51
CA SER A 735 22.24 -19.08 -15.63
C SER A 735 22.37 -20.61 -15.76
N GLY A 736 21.42 -21.28 -16.42
CA GLY A 736 21.49 -22.74 -16.70
C GLY A 736 20.95 -23.60 -15.58
N LYS A 737 20.48 -22.97 -14.51
CA LYS A 737 19.80 -23.59 -13.38
C LYS A 737 18.75 -22.64 -12.84
N PHE A 738 17.86 -23.17 -12.00
CA PHE A 738 16.96 -22.33 -11.21
C PHE A 738 17.73 -21.64 -10.07
N ASP A 739 17.75 -20.31 -10.10
CA ASP A 739 18.42 -19.45 -9.13
C ASP A 739 17.52 -19.10 -7.94
N HIS A 740 17.12 -20.13 -7.19
CA HIS A 740 16.23 -20.02 -6.03
C HIS A 740 16.81 -19.15 -4.89
N GLU A 741 18.12 -19.21 -4.65
CA GLU A 741 18.80 -18.33 -3.67
C GLU A 741 18.76 -16.87 -4.10
N GLY A 742 18.98 -16.61 -5.40
CA GLY A 742 18.85 -15.27 -5.97
C GLY A 742 17.43 -14.73 -5.86
N LEU A 743 16.41 -15.56 -6.13
CA LEU A 743 15.00 -15.17 -6.02
C LEU A 743 14.65 -14.66 -4.62
N ILE A 744 15.03 -15.41 -3.57
CA ILE A 744 14.81 -15.00 -2.19
C ILE A 744 15.64 -13.77 -1.83
N GLY A 745 16.92 -13.74 -2.19
CA GLY A 745 17.76 -12.58 -1.91
C GLY A 745 17.20 -11.31 -2.54
N TRP A 746 16.79 -11.36 -3.80
CA TRP A 746 16.12 -10.24 -4.46
C TRP A 746 14.85 -9.83 -3.73
N TRP A 747 13.99 -10.79 -3.36
CA TRP A 747 12.80 -10.49 -2.58
C TRP A 747 13.13 -9.83 -1.24
N GLN A 748 14.18 -10.26 -0.53
CA GLN A 748 14.60 -9.66 0.74
C GLN A 748 15.08 -8.20 0.57
N HIS A 749 15.72 -7.87 -0.55
CA HIS A 749 16.24 -6.52 -0.82
C HIS A 749 15.21 -5.55 -1.44
N ASP A 750 14.35 -6.07 -2.32
CA ASP A 750 13.33 -5.28 -3.04
C ASP A 750 11.93 -5.43 -2.42
N GLY A 751 11.75 -6.26 -1.40
CA GLY A 751 10.50 -6.42 -0.65
C GLY A 751 10.42 -5.53 0.59
N ASP A 752 11.48 -4.76 0.87
CA ASP A 752 11.51 -3.80 1.97
C ASP A 752 10.59 -2.61 1.69
N PHE A 753 9.97 -2.05 2.73
CA PHE A 753 9.05 -0.92 2.63
C PHE A 753 9.61 0.27 1.84
N ASP A 754 10.90 0.59 2.01
CA ASP A 754 11.50 1.75 1.34
C ASP A 754 11.87 1.47 -0.14
N THR A 755 12.06 0.20 -0.51
CA THR A 755 12.55 -0.20 -1.84
C THR A 755 11.49 -0.87 -2.71
N TRP A 756 10.39 -1.31 -2.12
CA TRP A 756 9.32 -2.07 -2.78
C TRP A 756 8.73 -1.38 -4.01
N HIS A 757 8.51 -0.07 -3.95
CA HIS A 757 7.99 0.70 -5.08
C HIS A 757 9.05 0.99 -6.16
N SER A 758 10.31 0.67 -5.92
CA SER A 758 11.41 0.95 -6.86
C SER A 758 11.49 -0.05 -8.02
N PHE A 759 10.83 -1.20 -7.92
CA PHE A 759 10.87 -2.22 -8.97
C PHE A 759 10.04 -1.76 -10.17
N PRO A 760 10.60 -1.68 -11.40
CA PRO A 760 9.94 -1.09 -12.56
C PRO A 760 8.90 -2.06 -13.13
N ARG A 761 7.71 -2.07 -12.52
CA ARG A 761 6.56 -2.84 -13.01
C ARG A 761 6.00 -2.20 -14.28
N ALA A 762 5.36 -3.00 -15.11
CA ALA A 762 4.58 -2.49 -16.23
C ALA A 762 3.47 -1.52 -15.76
N ASP A 763 3.23 -0.46 -16.52
CA ASP A 763 2.29 0.63 -16.15
C ASP A 763 0.88 0.13 -15.85
N ASP A 764 0.45 -0.93 -16.56
CA ASP A 764 -0.85 -1.57 -16.36
C ASP A 764 -0.96 -2.31 -15.02
N VAL A 765 0.14 -2.72 -14.41
CA VAL A 765 0.19 -3.31 -13.06
C VAL A 765 0.22 -2.21 -12.02
N ALA A 766 1.18 -1.29 -12.13
CA ALA A 766 1.39 -0.23 -11.16
C ALA A 766 0.14 0.64 -11.00
N ALA A 767 -0.57 0.92 -12.10
CA ALA A 767 -1.79 1.72 -12.09
C ALA A 767 -3.04 0.98 -11.59
N ARG A 768 -2.96 -0.32 -11.21
CA ARG A 768 -4.09 -1.14 -10.74
C ARG A 768 -3.94 -1.67 -9.32
N GLN A 769 -2.77 -1.47 -8.72
CA GLN A 769 -2.53 -1.70 -7.31
C GLN A 769 -3.28 -0.65 -6.48
N GLN A 770 -4.13 -1.12 -5.58
CA GLN A 770 -4.98 -0.31 -4.70
C GLN A 770 -5.29 -1.14 -3.45
N GLN A 771 -6.15 -0.65 -2.57
CA GLN A 771 -6.58 -1.49 -1.44
C GLN A 771 -7.25 -2.78 -1.91
N TRP A 772 -8.10 -2.70 -2.94
CA TRP A 772 -8.81 -3.81 -3.57
C TRP A 772 -8.53 -3.75 -5.08
N TRP A 773 -8.19 -4.87 -5.73
CA TRP A 773 -7.70 -4.88 -7.12
C TRP A 773 -8.65 -4.14 -8.06
N GLU A 774 -8.14 -3.09 -8.71
CA GLU A 774 -8.93 -2.26 -9.61
C GLU A 774 -8.80 -2.76 -11.05
N HIS A 775 -9.83 -3.41 -11.58
CA HIS A 775 -9.84 -3.84 -12.98
C HIS A 775 -10.18 -2.67 -13.91
N LYS A 776 -9.41 -2.51 -14.98
CA LYS A 776 -9.74 -1.62 -16.11
C LYS A 776 -9.93 -2.43 -17.39
N ARG A 777 -10.99 -2.12 -18.13
CA ARG A 777 -11.22 -2.69 -19.47
C ARG A 777 -10.00 -2.55 -20.37
N GLY A 778 -9.63 -3.61 -21.08
CA GLY A 778 -8.44 -3.69 -21.92
C GLY A 778 -7.19 -4.19 -21.20
N THR A 779 -7.28 -4.54 -19.91
CA THR A 779 -6.19 -5.15 -19.12
C THR A 779 -6.48 -6.59 -18.69
N GLU A 780 -7.37 -7.26 -19.43
CA GLU A 780 -7.78 -8.65 -19.19
C GLU A 780 -6.59 -9.62 -19.19
N HIS A 781 -5.54 -9.32 -19.95
CA HIS A 781 -4.31 -10.12 -19.97
C HIS A 781 -3.63 -10.24 -18.62
N LEU A 782 -3.78 -9.28 -17.69
CA LEU A 782 -3.17 -9.36 -16.37
C LEU A 782 -3.65 -10.58 -15.56
N ALA A 783 -4.91 -10.99 -15.75
CA ALA A 783 -5.49 -12.15 -15.09
C ALA A 783 -5.48 -13.42 -15.95
N ALA A 784 -5.01 -13.36 -17.20
CA ALA A 784 -4.94 -14.51 -18.08
C ALA A 784 -3.78 -15.44 -17.69
N ASN A 785 -4.03 -16.73 -17.55
CA ASN A 785 -3.00 -17.69 -17.18
C ASN A 785 -1.94 -17.80 -18.29
N PRO A 786 -0.64 -17.58 -18.01
CA PRO A 786 0.38 -17.64 -19.03
C PRO A 786 0.83 -19.06 -19.36
N LEU A 787 0.56 -20.07 -18.54
CA LEU A 787 0.90 -21.46 -18.87
C LEU A 787 -0.22 -22.11 -19.70
N PHE A 788 -1.47 -21.77 -19.38
CA PHE A 788 -2.64 -22.29 -20.07
C PHE A 788 -3.19 -21.28 -21.08
N MET A 789 -2.89 -21.52 -22.36
CA MET A 789 -3.31 -20.66 -23.47
C MET A 789 -4.15 -21.45 -24.49
N PRO A 790 -5.49 -21.50 -24.39
CA PRO A 790 -6.35 -22.25 -25.32
C PRO A 790 -6.12 -21.91 -26.80
N GLY A 791 -5.79 -20.65 -27.10
CA GLY A 791 -5.50 -20.17 -28.46
C GLY A 791 -4.12 -20.58 -29.01
N LEU A 792 -3.19 -21.05 -28.18
CA LEU A 792 -1.83 -21.39 -28.62
C LEU A 792 -1.75 -22.75 -29.36
N PRO A 793 -2.35 -23.87 -28.87
CA PRO A 793 -2.28 -25.15 -29.56
C PRO A 793 -2.76 -25.13 -31.03
N PRO A 794 -3.85 -24.43 -31.40
CA PRO A 794 -4.23 -24.26 -32.81
C PRO A 794 -3.14 -23.58 -33.65
N ILE A 795 -2.47 -22.55 -33.12
CA ILE A 795 -1.36 -21.86 -33.80
C ILE A 795 -0.19 -22.83 -34.00
N LEU A 796 0.21 -23.55 -32.95
CA LEU A 796 1.31 -24.52 -33.00
C LEU A 796 1.03 -25.64 -34.02
N ARG A 797 -0.20 -26.19 -34.04
CA ARG A 797 -0.59 -27.21 -35.04
C ARG A 797 -0.56 -26.67 -36.47
N SER A 798 -0.89 -25.40 -36.67
CA SER A 798 -0.94 -24.80 -38.00
C SER A 798 0.42 -24.58 -38.66
N VAL A 799 1.51 -24.65 -37.90
CA VAL A 799 2.89 -24.41 -38.37
C VAL A 799 3.70 -25.69 -38.58
N VAL A 800 3.21 -26.83 -38.10
CA VAL A 800 3.83 -28.14 -38.35
C VAL A 800 3.45 -28.61 -39.75
N LEU A 801 4.47 -28.86 -40.58
CA LEU A 801 4.29 -29.28 -41.97
C LEU A 801 3.97 -30.79 -42.04
N PRO A 802 3.06 -31.23 -42.94
CA PRO A 802 2.68 -32.65 -43.07
C PRO A 802 3.81 -33.59 -43.51
N SER A 803 4.84 -33.08 -44.20
CA SER A 803 6.02 -33.82 -44.64
C SER A 803 7.28 -32.94 -44.59
N VAL A 804 8.43 -33.53 -44.22
CA VAL A 804 9.74 -32.86 -44.25
C VAL A 804 10.15 -32.46 -45.69
N GLN A 805 9.55 -33.10 -46.70
CA GLN A 805 9.75 -32.77 -48.11
C GLN A 805 8.96 -31.53 -48.57
N ASP A 806 7.98 -31.07 -47.78
CA ASP A 806 7.17 -29.87 -48.06
C ASP A 806 7.80 -28.59 -47.46
N VAL A 807 9.02 -28.67 -46.89
CA VAL A 807 9.79 -27.47 -46.55
C VAL A 807 10.09 -26.76 -47.87
N PRO A 808 9.63 -25.50 -48.07
CA PRO A 808 9.89 -24.81 -49.33
C PRO A 808 11.40 -24.76 -49.56
N LEU A 809 11.88 -25.39 -50.64
CA LEU A 809 13.24 -25.20 -51.18
C LEU A 809 13.47 -23.76 -51.71
N SER A 810 12.56 -22.84 -51.39
CA SER A 810 12.62 -21.43 -51.75
C SER A 810 13.78 -20.76 -51.01
N PRO A 811 14.59 -19.92 -51.67
CA PRO A 811 15.66 -19.16 -51.03
C PRO A 811 15.15 -18.12 -50.00
N GLY A 812 13.83 -17.93 -49.87
CA GLY A 812 13.25 -17.23 -48.73
C GLY A 812 11.74 -17.35 -48.56
N VAL A 813 11.25 -16.78 -47.46
CA VAL A 813 9.89 -16.97 -46.93
C VAL A 813 8.85 -15.96 -47.43
N PHE A 814 9.24 -14.96 -48.21
CA PHE A 814 8.33 -13.89 -48.63
C PHE A 814 7.79 -14.10 -50.04
N SER A 815 6.49 -13.91 -50.22
CA SER A 815 5.85 -13.86 -51.54
C SER A 815 6.29 -12.58 -52.28
N LEU A 816 7.05 -12.73 -53.37
CA LEU A 816 7.45 -11.61 -54.22
C LEU A 816 6.57 -11.53 -55.48
N PRO A 817 6.27 -10.33 -56.00
CA PRO A 817 5.63 -10.15 -57.31
C PRO A 817 6.44 -10.82 -58.43
N SER A 818 5.77 -11.31 -59.49
CA SER A 818 6.41 -12.03 -60.61
C SER A 818 7.49 -11.24 -61.36
N ASN A 819 7.54 -9.91 -61.18
CA ASN A 819 8.51 -8.99 -61.78
C ASN A 819 9.63 -8.52 -60.81
N ALA A 820 9.74 -9.11 -59.61
CA ALA A 820 10.77 -8.75 -58.66
C ALA A 820 12.16 -9.24 -59.10
N ARG A 821 13.09 -8.30 -59.34
CA ARG A 821 14.51 -8.64 -59.55
C ARG A 821 15.14 -9.00 -58.19
N LEU A 822 15.67 -10.21 -58.09
CA LEU A 822 16.39 -10.72 -56.91
C LEU A 822 17.88 -10.33 -56.90
N GLU A 823 18.41 -9.94 -58.06
CA GLU A 823 19.80 -9.49 -58.16
C GLU A 823 20.02 -8.18 -57.38
N PRO A 824 21.10 -8.09 -56.57
CA PRO A 824 21.49 -6.85 -55.92
C PRO A 824 21.64 -5.71 -56.94
N SER A 825 21.33 -4.47 -56.53
CA SER A 825 21.68 -3.31 -57.37
C SER A 825 23.20 -3.26 -57.55
N PRO A 826 23.76 -2.77 -58.67
CA PRO A 826 25.20 -2.56 -58.81
C PRO A 826 25.80 -1.66 -57.70
N GLU A 827 24.97 -0.81 -57.10
CA GLU A 827 25.30 0.07 -55.97
C GLU A 827 25.08 -0.58 -54.58
N ASP A 828 24.47 -1.77 -54.53
CA ASP A 828 24.19 -2.51 -53.29
C ASP A 828 25.46 -3.20 -52.81
N SER A 829 26.17 -2.55 -51.88
CA SER A 829 27.45 -3.03 -51.36
C SER A 829 27.32 -4.36 -50.60
N PHE A 830 26.13 -4.71 -50.10
CA PHE A 830 25.88 -5.99 -49.43
C PHE A 830 25.80 -7.17 -50.39
N GLY A 831 25.44 -6.94 -51.66
CA GLY A 831 25.43 -7.98 -52.70
C GLY A 831 26.81 -8.51 -53.07
N LYS A 832 27.89 -7.85 -52.60
CA LYS A 832 29.29 -8.27 -52.81
C LYS A 832 29.83 -9.16 -51.68
N LEU A 833 29.06 -9.34 -50.60
CA LEU A 833 29.48 -10.13 -49.45
C LEU A 833 29.27 -11.63 -49.71
N PRO A 834 30.18 -12.50 -49.23
CA PRO A 834 29.93 -13.93 -49.13
C PRO A 834 28.65 -14.26 -48.35
N GLN A 835 27.99 -15.35 -48.72
CA GLN A 835 26.72 -15.79 -48.12
C GLN A 835 26.84 -16.00 -46.60
N GLU A 836 28.01 -16.42 -46.12
CA GLU A 836 28.30 -16.62 -44.70
C GLU A 836 28.24 -15.31 -43.91
N LEU A 837 28.78 -14.21 -44.47
CA LEU A 837 28.74 -12.90 -43.83
C LEU A 837 27.32 -12.32 -43.85
N ILE A 838 26.57 -12.56 -44.92
CA ILE A 838 25.14 -12.18 -45.00
C ILE A 838 24.34 -12.90 -43.90
N LEU A 839 24.56 -14.21 -43.71
CA LEU A 839 23.90 -14.98 -42.65
C LEU A 839 24.30 -14.52 -41.24
N ILE A 840 25.57 -14.14 -41.01
CA ILE A 840 26.04 -13.58 -39.73
C ILE A 840 25.38 -12.23 -39.44
N ILE A 841 25.25 -11.36 -40.46
CA ILE A 841 24.54 -10.08 -40.33
C ILE A 841 23.08 -10.35 -39.96
N LEU A 842 22.41 -11.25 -40.69
CA LEU A 842 21.01 -11.59 -40.44
C LEU A 842 20.78 -12.18 -39.04
N SER A 843 21.68 -13.05 -38.56
CA SER A 843 21.59 -13.64 -37.22
C SER A 843 21.96 -12.67 -36.10
N SER A 844 22.46 -11.47 -36.40
CA SER A 844 22.86 -10.48 -35.39
C SER A 844 21.87 -9.33 -35.21
N LEU A 845 20.91 -9.18 -36.14
CA LEU A 845 19.99 -8.04 -36.18
C LEU A 845 18.59 -8.40 -35.66
N PRO A 846 17.95 -7.56 -34.83
CA PRO A 846 16.58 -7.76 -34.39
C PRO A 846 15.56 -7.62 -35.54
N SER A 847 14.35 -8.11 -35.34
CA SER A 847 13.28 -8.16 -36.34
C SER A 847 12.94 -6.81 -36.96
N ASN A 848 12.98 -5.72 -36.18
CA ASN A 848 12.78 -4.35 -36.68
C ASN A 848 13.89 -3.93 -37.65
N ASP A 849 15.16 -4.22 -37.32
CA ASP A 849 16.29 -3.89 -38.19
C ASP A 849 16.33 -4.76 -39.43
N LEU A 850 15.93 -6.04 -39.31
CA LEU A 850 15.73 -6.91 -40.46
C LEU A 850 14.63 -6.39 -41.38
N ALA A 851 13.51 -5.90 -40.84
CA ALA A 851 12.46 -5.28 -41.63
C ALA A 851 12.97 -4.03 -42.37
N ASN A 852 13.72 -3.16 -41.68
CA ASN A 852 14.32 -1.97 -42.28
C ASN A 852 15.37 -2.33 -43.35
N LEU A 853 16.23 -3.31 -43.09
CA LEU A 853 17.27 -3.78 -44.01
C LEU A 853 16.66 -4.37 -45.29
N ARG A 854 15.52 -5.05 -45.18
CA ARG A 854 14.73 -5.53 -46.33
C ARG A 854 14.17 -4.42 -47.20
N LEU A 855 13.85 -3.27 -46.60
CA LEU A 855 13.34 -2.11 -47.33
C LEU A 855 14.47 -1.33 -48.02
N THR A 856 15.69 -1.37 -47.48
CA THR A 856 16.82 -0.55 -47.93
C THR A 856 17.79 -1.27 -48.88
N SER A 857 17.94 -2.60 -48.79
CA SER A 857 18.86 -3.37 -49.63
C SER A 857 18.15 -4.53 -50.34
N ARG A 858 18.50 -4.74 -51.63
CA ARG A 858 17.92 -5.83 -52.44
C ARG A 858 18.49 -7.19 -52.04
N ALA A 859 19.72 -7.21 -51.54
CA ALA A 859 20.40 -8.42 -51.06
C ALA A 859 19.63 -9.15 -49.93
N PHE A 860 18.78 -8.45 -49.16
CA PHE A 860 18.05 -9.03 -48.04
C PHE A 860 16.54 -9.22 -48.29
N ARG A 861 16.03 -8.92 -49.50
CA ARG A 861 14.57 -8.99 -49.82
C ARG A 861 13.93 -10.34 -49.46
N GLN A 862 14.67 -11.42 -49.67
CA GLN A 862 14.35 -12.77 -49.22
C GLN A 862 15.15 -13.09 -47.95
N LEU A 863 14.49 -13.68 -46.95
CA LEU A 863 15.13 -14.17 -45.73
C LEU A 863 14.95 -15.70 -45.63
N PRO A 864 16.01 -16.46 -45.29
CA PRO A 864 15.89 -17.88 -45.00
C PRO A 864 14.97 -18.14 -43.81
N GLY A 865 14.24 -19.27 -43.83
CA GLY A 865 13.40 -19.68 -42.69
C GLY A 865 14.16 -19.84 -41.37
N SER A 866 15.45 -20.20 -41.44
CA SER A 866 16.33 -20.31 -40.26
C SER A 866 16.57 -18.98 -39.53
N VAL A 867 16.39 -17.84 -40.20
CA VAL A 867 16.45 -16.52 -39.54
C VAL A 867 15.27 -16.36 -38.59
N PHE A 868 14.08 -16.84 -38.97
CA PHE A 868 12.90 -16.77 -38.11
C PHE A 868 12.95 -17.76 -36.95
N GLN A 869 13.63 -18.89 -37.13
CA GLN A 869 13.96 -19.79 -36.03
C GLN A 869 14.84 -19.09 -34.99
N ASP A 870 15.90 -18.40 -35.45
CA ASP A 870 16.78 -17.59 -34.59
C ASP A 870 16.03 -16.43 -33.91
N LEU A 871 15.14 -15.73 -34.64
CA LEU A 871 14.30 -14.68 -34.08
C LEU A 871 13.33 -15.19 -33.02
N VAL A 872 12.70 -16.35 -33.23
CA VAL A 872 11.84 -16.97 -32.22
C VAL A 872 12.66 -17.30 -30.97
N TRP A 873 13.87 -17.84 -31.10
CA TRP A 873 14.72 -18.11 -29.93
C TRP A 873 15.18 -16.83 -29.20
N ARG A 874 15.56 -15.79 -29.95
CA ARG A 874 16.13 -14.57 -29.36
C ARG A 874 15.07 -13.59 -28.85
N GLU A 875 13.98 -13.40 -29.59
CA GLU A 875 12.93 -12.42 -29.28
C GLU A 875 11.71 -13.03 -28.60
N MET A 876 11.55 -14.36 -28.67
CA MET A 876 10.49 -15.09 -27.95
C MET A 876 11.07 -16.17 -27.02
N PRO A 877 12.06 -15.84 -26.15
CA PRO A 877 12.61 -16.81 -25.21
C PRO A 877 11.57 -17.30 -24.18
N TRP A 878 10.41 -16.64 -24.08
CA TRP A 878 9.25 -17.07 -23.29
C TRP A 878 8.42 -18.20 -23.95
N LEU A 879 8.70 -18.56 -25.21
CA LEU A 879 8.04 -19.65 -25.94
C LEU A 879 8.84 -20.96 -25.82
N TRP A 880 8.88 -21.55 -24.63
CA TRP A 880 9.64 -22.78 -24.38
C TRP A 880 9.05 -24.03 -25.05
N GLU A 881 7.82 -23.96 -25.55
CA GLU A 881 7.21 -24.88 -26.52
C GLU A 881 8.14 -25.16 -27.73
N ALA A 882 8.98 -24.19 -28.08
CA ALA A 882 9.87 -24.25 -29.24
C ALA A 882 11.27 -24.79 -28.95
N TRP A 883 11.67 -24.96 -27.68
CA TRP A 883 13.08 -25.25 -27.36
C TRP A 883 13.37 -26.06 -26.09
N ALA A 884 12.40 -26.29 -25.21
CA ALA A 884 12.64 -27.08 -23.99
C ALA A 884 12.45 -28.58 -24.22
N ASP A 885 13.40 -29.39 -23.74
CA ASP A 885 13.26 -30.85 -23.59
C ASP A 885 12.59 -31.10 -22.23
N ASP A 886 11.42 -31.72 -22.24
CA ASP A 886 10.38 -31.57 -21.23
C ASP A 886 10.76 -31.98 -19.78
N SER A 887 10.44 -31.10 -18.83
CA SER A 887 10.28 -31.40 -17.39
C SER A 887 9.60 -30.20 -16.71
N THR A 888 8.35 -29.93 -17.08
CA THR A 888 7.53 -28.91 -16.39
C THR A 888 7.15 -29.44 -15.00
N ASN A 889 7.45 -28.69 -13.93
CA ASN A 889 7.48 -29.26 -12.57
C ASN A 889 6.11 -29.42 -11.90
N PHE A 890 6.04 -30.32 -10.92
CA PHE A 890 4.85 -30.86 -10.26
C PHE A 890 3.94 -29.84 -9.55
N TYR A 891 4.28 -28.57 -9.31
CA TYR A 891 3.31 -27.58 -8.76
C TYR A 891 2.94 -26.45 -9.72
N SER A 892 3.74 -26.24 -10.76
CA SER A 892 3.55 -25.14 -11.71
C SER A 892 2.25 -25.24 -12.53
N ILE A 893 1.72 -26.46 -12.66
CA ILE A 893 0.59 -26.81 -13.53
C ILE A 893 -0.67 -27.20 -12.77
N TRP A 894 -0.81 -26.85 -11.49
CA TRP A 894 -1.99 -27.21 -10.71
C TRP A 894 -2.69 -25.98 -10.13
N THR A 895 -4.00 -26.09 -10.02
CA THR A 895 -4.89 -25.12 -9.35
C THR A 895 -5.71 -25.83 -8.29
N ALA A 896 -6.17 -25.13 -7.25
CA ALA A 896 -7.02 -25.72 -6.24
C ALA A 896 -8.46 -25.86 -6.80
N ARG A 897 -8.92 -27.07 -7.16
CA ARG A 897 -10.31 -27.26 -7.58
C ARG A 897 -11.19 -27.57 -6.36
N ARG A 898 -12.26 -26.80 -6.16
CA ARG A 898 -13.33 -27.24 -5.23
C ARG A 898 -14.19 -28.32 -5.87
N HIS A 899 -14.51 -29.32 -5.06
CA HIS A 899 -15.33 -30.47 -5.42
C HIS A 899 -16.82 -30.14 -5.31
N ASP A 900 -17.37 -29.33 -6.21
CA ASP A 900 -18.81 -29.02 -6.21
C ASP A 900 -19.40 -29.15 -7.62
N GLN A 901 -19.66 -30.38 -8.09
CA GLN A 901 -20.79 -30.69 -8.98
C GLN A 901 -21.24 -32.13 -8.76
N GLY A 902 -22.50 -32.29 -8.32
CA GLY A 902 -23.09 -33.58 -8.02
C GLY A 902 -23.18 -34.48 -9.25
N THR A 903 -22.50 -35.62 -9.22
CA THR A 903 -22.97 -36.86 -9.83
C THR A 903 -22.38 -38.02 -9.03
N ALA A 904 -23.25 -38.75 -8.34
CA ALA A 904 -22.91 -40.01 -7.71
C ALA A 904 -22.87 -41.10 -8.79
N THR A 905 -21.69 -41.61 -9.13
CA THR A 905 -21.53 -42.98 -9.65
C THR A 905 -20.13 -43.53 -9.31
N THR A 906 -20.12 -44.47 -8.38
CA THR A 906 -19.22 -45.63 -8.27
C THR A 906 -17.69 -45.43 -8.31
N ARG A 907 -17.11 -45.55 -7.10
CA ARG A 907 -15.81 -46.12 -6.67
C ARG A 907 -15.10 -47.06 -7.68
N THR A 908 -13.78 -47.29 -7.67
CA THR A 908 -12.93 -47.78 -6.56
C THR A 908 -11.41 -47.71 -6.82
N ALA A 909 -10.69 -47.45 -5.71
CA ALA A 909 -9.49 -48.13 -5.18
C ALA A 909 -8.14 -47.96 -5.88
N GLY A 910 -7.55 -46.81 -5.58
CA GLY A 910 -6.12 -46.57 -5.43
C GLY A 910 -6.01 -45.33 -4.54
N ASP A 911 -6.43 -45.46 -3.29
CA ASP A 911 -6.55 -44.39 -2.31
C ASP A 911 -5.16 -43.78 -2.02
N GLU A 912 -4.99 -42.48 -2.26
CA GLU A 912 -3.97 -41.66 -1.60
C GLU A 912 -4.69 -40.50 -0.90
N GLU A 913 -4.67 -40.59 0.42
CA GLU A 913 -5.24 -39.69 1.41
C GLU A 913 -4.68 -38.28 1.24
N ASP A 914 -5.46 -37.35 0.67
CA ASP A 914 -5.55 -35.91 1.06
C ASP A 914 -6.33 -35.07 0.00
N GLY A 915 -7.65 -35.28 -0.04
CA GLY A 915 -8.64 -34.20 0.05
C GLY A 915 -8.91 -33.20 -1.09
N ILE A 916 -8.08 -33.04 -2.15
CA ILE A 916 -8.38 -32.11 -3.27
C ILE A 916 -8.17 -32.77 -4.65
N PRO A 917 -9.18 -32.79 -5.55
CA PRO A 917 -8.98 -33.18 -6.94
C PRO A 917 -8.10 -32.15 -7.65
N ARG A 918 -6.88 -32.55 -7.98
CA ARG A 918 -5.94 -31.71 -8.71
C ARG A 918 -6.17 -31.92 -10.22
N GLU A 919 -6.26 -30.87 -11.03
CA GLU A 919 -6.26 -30.96 -12.51
C GLU A 919 -4.89 -30.52 -13.06
N LYS A 920 -4.26 -31.38 -13.88
CA LYS A 920 -3.00 -31.04 -14.58
C LYS A 920 -3.28 -30.03 -15.69
N MET A 921 -2.53 -28.94 -15.74
CA MET A 921 -2.51 -28.08 -16.93
C MET A 921 -1.86 -28.82 -18.11
N PRO A 922 -2.38 -28.65 -19.33
CA PRO A 922 -1.80 -29.27 -20.52
C PRO A 922 -0.37 -28.78 -20.75
N VAL A 923 0.54 -29.74 -20.84
CA VAL A 923 1.98 -29.55 -21.08
C VAL A 923 2.20 -29.15 -22.56
N PRO A 924 3.20 -28.31 -22.89
CA PRO A 924 3.35 -27.84 -24.25
C PRO A 924 3.97 -28.91 -25.18
N ASN A 925 3.35 -29.09 -26.35
CA ASN A 925 3.88 -29.91 -27.43
C ASN A 925 5.23 -29.33 -27.92
N GLN A 926 6.26 -30.17 -28.02
CA GLN A 926 7.54 -29.78 -28.62
C GLN A 926 7.37 -29.58 -30.13
N LEU A 927 7.69 -28.39 -30.63
CA LEU A 927 7.75 -28.16 -32.08
C LEU A 927 9.00 -28.86 -32.67
N PRO A 928 8.86 -29.65 -33.75
CA PRO A 928 10.01 -30.30 -34.36
C PRO A 928 10.92 -29.24 -35.01
N GLN A 929 12.23 -29.33 -34.74
CA GLN A 929 13.21 -28.40 -35.32
C GLN A 929 13.21 -28.41 -36.85
N HIS A 930 12.98 -29.59 -37.44
CA HIS A 930 12.80 -29.81 -38.87
C HIS A 930 11.32 -30.07 -39.17
N GLY A 931 10.74 -29.34 -40.14
CA GLY A 931 9.31 -29.46 -40.48
C GLY A 931 8.39 -28.43 -39.81
N THR A 932 8.94 -27.38 -39.18
CA THR A 932 8.16 -26.24 -38.66
C THR A 932 8.33 -25.01 -39.56
N ASP A 933 7.22 -24.36 -39.92
CA ASP A 933 7.23 -23.05 -40.57
C ASP A 933 7.44 -21.92 -39.54
N TRP A 934 8.72 -21.63 -39.28
CA TRP A 934 9.14 -20.62 -38.29
C TRP A 934 8.70 -19.19 -38.64
N PHE A 935 8.55 -18.87 -39.93
CA PHE A 935 8.06 -17.55 -40.34
C PHE A 935 6.57 -17.39 -40.01
N LYS A 936 5.76 -18.38 -40.39
CA LYS A 936 4.34 -18.40 -40.06
C LYS A 936 4.11 -18.39 -38.55
N LEU A 937 4.93 -19.12 -37.78
CA LEU A 937 4.88 -19.11 -36.31
C LEU A 937 5.14 -17.70 -35.77
N PHE A 938 6.27 -17.09 -36.15
CA PHE A 938 6.67 -15.75 -35.69
C PHE A 938 5.60 -14.69 -36.01
N CYS A 939 5.03 -14.72 -37.22
CA CYS A 939 3.98 -13.78 -37.62
C CYS A 939 2.64 -14.04 -36.92
N SER A 940 2.25 -15.31 -36.76
CA SER A 940 0.97 -15.67 -36.13
C SER A 940 0.96 -15.31 -34.65
N LEU A 941 2.05 -15.57 -33.92
CA LEU A 941 2.20 -15.19 -32.52
C LEU A 941 2.19 -13.68 -32.34
N ASN A 942 3.01 -12.94 -33.10
CA ASN A 942 3.03 -11.48 -33.03
C ASN A 942 1.66 -10.85 -33.33
N ARG A 943 0.90 -11.42 -34.27
CA ARG A 943 -0.45 -10.97 -34.58
C ARG A 943 -1.41 -11.25 -33.43
N ALA A 944 -1.46 -12.49 -32.94
CA ALA A 944 -2.37 -12.91 -31.88
C ALA A 944 -2.10 -12.17 -30.55
N ILE A 945 -0.83 -11.86 -30.26
CA ILE A 945 -0.44 -11.03 -29.11
C ILE A 945 -0.89 -9.58 -29.32
N LYS A 946 -0.73 -9.00 -30.52
CA LYS A 946 -1.15 -7.61 -30.78
C LYS A 946 -2.67 -7.44 -30.84
N SER A 947 -3.41 -8.44 -31.31
CA SER A 947 -4.88 -8.39 -31.38
C SER A 947 -5.57 -8.70 -30.06
N GLY A 948 -4.85 -9.20 -29.04
CA GLY A 948 -5.42 -9.61 -27.76
C GLY A 948 -6.13 -10.98 -27.81
N GLU A 949 -5.98 -11.72 -28.90
CA GLU A 949 -6.48 -13.10 -29.04
C GLU A 949 -5.72 -14.07 -28.12
N LEU A 950 -4.45 -13.77 -27.82
CA LEU A 950 -3.58 -14.60 -26.98
C LEU A 950 -3.17 -13.85 -25.70
N LYS A 951 -4.16 -13.53 -24.85
CA LYS A 951 -3.97 -12.80 -23.60
C LYS A 951 -2.95 -13.44 -22.65
N GLY A 952 -2.96 -14.77 -22.55
CA GLY A 952 -1.98 -15.50 -21.74
C GLY A 952 -0.53 -15.30 -22.23
N ALA A 953 -0.30 -15.15 -23.54
CA ALA A 953 1.03 -14.85 -24.09
C ALA A 953 1.43 -13.39 -23.81
N GLN A 954 0.49 -12.45 -23.90
CA GLN A 954 0.71 -11.06 -23.46
C GLN A 954 1.15 -11.05 -21.98
N ASN A 955 0.45 -11.81 -21.12
CA ASN A 955 0.81 -11.90 -19.70
C ASN A 955 2.17 -12.57 -19.49
N ARG A 956 2.45 -13.66 -20.22
CA ARG A 956 3.72 -14.40 -20.14
C ARG A 956 4.90 -13.50 -20.51
N LEU A 957 4.79 -12.72 -21.60
CA LEU A 957 5.82 -11.79 -22.06
C LEU A 957 6.07 -10.68 -21.03
N ARG A 958 5.02 -10.10 -20.45
CA ARG A 958 5.12 -9.11 -19.37
C ARG A 958 5.91 -9.67 -18.18
N ILE A 959 5.51 -10.84 -17.70
CA ILE A 959 6.16 -11.47 -16.53
C ILE A 959 7.57 -11.91 -16.84
N TRP A 960 7.83 -12.38 -18.05
CA TRP A 960 9.18 -12.66 -18.50
C TRP A 960 10.08 -11.42 -18.39
N THR A 961 9.55 -10.24 -18.74
CA THR A 961 10.26 -8.96 -18.62
C THR A 961 10.56 -8.64 -17.15
N ASP A 962 9.57 -8.77 -16.26
CA ASP A 962 9.76 -8.63 -14.81
C ASP A 962 10.84 -9.60 -14.29
N CYS A 963 10.79 -10.87 -14.70
CA CYS A 963 11.80 -11.86 -14.30
C CYS A 963 13.21 -11.51 -14.79
N GLN A 964 13.36 -10.95 -15.99
CA GLN A 964 14.67 -10.51 -16.50
C GLN A 964 15.25 -9.35 -15.69
N GLU A 965 14.40 -8.40 -15.27
CA GLU A 965 14.83 -7.30 -14.40
C GLU A 965 15.18 -7.80 -13.00
N ALA A 966 14.36 -8.69 -12.42
CA ALA A 966 14.67 -9.33 -11.14
C ALA A 966 16.04 -10.04 -11.19
N LEU A 967 16.28 -10.85 -12.24
CA LEU A 967 17.57 -11.49 -12.46
C LEU A 967 18.74 -10.51 -12.66
N ARG A 968 18.49 -9.33 -13.25
CA ARG A 968 19.50 -8.27 -13.38
C ARG A 968 19.83 -7.66 -12.01
N ARG A 969 18.84 -7.39 -11.17
CA ARG A 969 19.05 -6.91 -9.80
C ARG A 969 19.76 -7.95 -8.93
N ILE A 970 19.42 -9.23 -9.07
CA ILE A 970 20.15 -10.33 -8.41
C ILE A 970 21.64 -10.29 -8.70
N GLU A 971 22.04 -10.07 -9.96
CA GLU A 971 23.45 -9.93 -10.34
C GLU A 971 24.08 -8.68 -9.71
N GLN A 972 23.36 -7.55 -9.70
CA GLN A 972 23.82 -6.32 -9.07
C GLN A 972 24.07 -6.50 -7.57
N TYR A 973 23.15 -7.14 -6.84
CA TYR A 973 23.33 -7.44 -5.41
C TYR A 973 24.47 -8.42 -5.15
N ARG A 974 24.73 -9.36 -6.07
CA ARG A 974 25.92 -10.22 -5.99
C ARG A 974 27.21 -9.45 -6.15
N GLU A 975 27.26 -8.52 -7.10
CA GLU A 975 28.43 -7.65 -7.29
C GLU A 975 28.70 -6.77 -6.08
N GLN A 976 27.64 -6.35 -5.37
CA GLN A 976 27.71 -5.58 -4.13
C GLN A 976 28.04 -6.44 -2.88
N GLY A 977 28.02 -7.77 -3.02
CA GLY A 977 28.27 -8.71 -1.92
C GLY A 977 27.07 -8.91 -0.97
N GLU A 978 25.90 -8.41 -1.34
CA GLU A 978 24.66 -8.49 -0.56
C GLU A 978 23.98 -9.86 -0.73
N ILE A 979 24.08 -10.45 -1.93
CA ILE A 979 23.70 -11.85 -2.21
C ILE A 979 24.99 -12.66 -2.41
N PRO A 980 25.11 -13.88 -1.85
CA PRO A 980 26.30 -14.71 -2.01
C PRO A 980 26.72 -14.89 -3.48
N VAL A 981 27.99 -14.57 -3.76
CA VAL A 981 28.60 -14.71 -5.09
C VAL A 981 28.76 -16.19 -5.42
N ARG A 982 27.97 -16.69 -6.37
CA ARG A 982 28.32 -17.93 -7.06
C ARG A 982 29.49 -17.66 -7.98
N ASN A 983 30.43 -18.60 -8.06
CA ASN A 983 31.66 -18.53 -8.86
C ASN A 983 31.32 -18.42 -10.38
N HIS A 984 30.87 -17.23 -10.81
CA HIS A 984 30.16 -17.01 -12.07
C HIS A 984 31.10 -17.08 -13.28
N LYS A 985 32.38 -16.81 -13.05
CA LYS A 985 33.45 -16.91 -14.05
C LYS A 985 33.58 -18.34 -14.61
N ALA A 986 33.53 -19.36 -13.76
CA ALA A 986 33.62 -20.76 -14.19
C ALA A 986 32.39 -21.20 -15.00
N LEU A 987 31.20 -20.67 -14.70
CA LEU A 987 29.95 -21.06 -15.36
C LEU A 987 29.78 -20.37 -16.73
N LEU A 988 30.16 -19.10 -16.85
CA LEU A 988 30.22 -18.37 -18.12
C LEU A 988 31.27 -18.97 -19.06
N GLU A 989 32.43 -19.38 -18.52
CA GLU A 989 33.45 -20.13 -19.27
C GLU A 989 32.93 -21.50 -19.72
N THR A 990 32.15 -22.20 -18.86
CA THR A 990 31.53 -23.49 -19.21
C THR A 990 30.45 -23.33 -20.29
N ARG A 991 29.59 -22.30 -20.20
CA ARG A 991 28.54 -22.02 -21.20
C ARG A 991 29.09 -21.55 -22.53
N LEU A 992 30.13 -20.71 -22.53
CA LEU A 992 30.85 -20.32 -23.74
C LEU A 992 31.59 -21.51 -24.34
N ALA A 993 32.08 -22.45 -23.53
CA ALA A 993 32.69 -23.69 -23.99
C ALA A 993 31.65 -24.68 -24.57
N GLU A 994 30.49 -24.85 -23.95
CA GLU A 994 29.39 -25.69 -24.46
C GLU A 994 28.77 -25.10 -25.73
N HIS A 995 28.61 -23.78 -25.81
CA HIS A 995 28.14 -23.10 -27.02
C HIS A 995 29.14 -23.26 -28.17
N ARG A 996 30.45 -23.13 -27.91
CA ARG A 996 31.51 -23.43 -28.90
C ARG A 996 31.46 -24.91 -29.31
N LYS A 997 31.33 -25.82 -28.35
CA LYS A 997 31.25 -27.27 -28.59
C LYS A 997 30.04 -27.65 -29.44
N ARG A 998 28.84 -27.14 -29.15
CA ARG A 998 27.63 -27.38 -29.96
C ARG A 998 27.74 -26.80 -31.37
N ARG A 999 28.37 -25.63 -31.51
CA ARG A 999 28.65 -25.02 -32.81
C ARG A 999 29.65 -25.85 -33.62
N ASP A 1000 30.70 -26.34 -32.98
CA ASP A 1000 31.75 -27.12 -33.64
C ASP A 1000 31.26 -28.55 -33.96
N GLU A 1001 30.39 -29.15 -33.14
CA GLU A 1001 29.69 -30.41 -33.43
C GLU A 1001 28.70 -30.27 -34.60
N ALA A 1002 27.95 -29.17 -34.67
CA ALA A 1002 27.07 -28.88 -35.80
C ALA A 1002 27.86 -28.63 -37.10
N ALA A 1003 29.02 -27.97 -37.02
CA ALA A 1003 29.93 -27.80 -38.16
C ALA A 1003 30.57 -29.12 -38.61
N ALA A 1004 30.96 -29.99 -37.67
CA ALA A 1004 31.52 -31.31 -37.94
C ALA A 1004 30.49 -32.25 -38.60
N ARG A 1005 29.24 -32.26 -38.13
CA ARG A 1005 28.15 -33.03 -38.77
C ARG A 1005 27.91 -32.58 -40.21
N ARG A 1006 27.90 -31.27 -40.47
CA ARG A 1006 27.76 -30.71 -41.83
C ARG A 1006 28.95 -31.06 -42.74
N MET A 1007 30.16 -31.18 -42.19
CA MET A 1007 31.33 -31.64 -42.94
C MET A 1007 31.27 -33.14 -43.27
N ALA A 1008 30.85 -33.97 -42.31
CA ALA A 1008 30.66 -35.41 -42.50
C ALA A 1008 29.55 -35.72 -43.52
N GLU A 1009 28.44 -34.99 -43.49
CA GLU A 1009 27.36 -35.12 -44.48
C GLU A 1009 27.80 -34.70 -45.89
N ARG A 1010 28.65 -33.66 -46.01
CA ARG A 1010 29.24 -33.26 -47.30
C ARG A 1010 30.27 -34.25 -47.83
N GLN A 1011 31.03 -34.93 -46.96
CA GLN A 1011 31.96 -36.00 -47.36
C GLN A 1011 31.25 -37.30 -47.71
N ALA A 1012 30.06 -37.56 -47.16
CA ALA A 1012 29.24 -38.72 -47.54
C ALA A 1012 28.43 -38.50 -48.83
N GLN A 1013 28.25 -37.24 -49.24
CA GLN A 1013 27.61 -36.85 -50.51
C GLN A 1013 28.61 -36.64 -51.67
N SER A 1014 29.92 -36.57 -51.36
CA SER A 1014 31.04 -36.61 -52.30
C SER A 1014 31.48 -38.06 -52.53
#